data_AF-P39692-F1
#
_entry.id   AF-P39692-F1
#
_cell.length_a   1.000
_cell.length_b   1.000
_cell.length_c   1.000
_cell.angle_alpha   90.00
_cell.angle_beta   90.00
_cell.angle_gamma   90.00
#
_symmetry.space_group_name_H-M   'P 1'
#
loop_
_entity.id
_entity.type
_entity.pdbx_description
1 polymer ?
#
loop_
_entity_poly.entity_id
_entity_poly.type
_entity_poly.pdbx_seq_one_letter_code
_entity_poly.pdbx_strand_id
1 'polypeptide(L)'
;MPVEFATNPFGEAKNATSLPKYGTPVTAISSVLFNNVDSIFAYKSFSQPDLLHQDLKKWSEKRGNESRGKPFFQELDIRSGAGLAPLGFSHGLKNTTAIVAPGFSLPYFINSLKTVSHDGKFLLNVGALNYDNATGSVTNDYVTALDAASKLKYGVVTPISANEVQSVALLALAIATFSNNSGAINLFDGLNYSKTVLPLVESVPEASILAKLSKVIAPDAAFDDVLDKFNELTGLRLHNFQYFGAQDAETVFITYGSLESELFNSAISGNNSKIGLINVRVPLPFNVAKFVTHVPSTTKQIVVIGQTLDGSSPSFLRSQVSAALFYHGRTSISVSEYIYQPDFIWSPKAVKSIVSSFIPEFTYNADSSFGEGFIYWASDKSINIDVASKLVKALSLEDGKFVSLRTKFDNLANAGTFQAQFVTSKEQIPVSNIDSTKLSVVEDVSLLKHLDVAATVAEQGSIALVSQKAVKDLDLNSVESYVKNLGIPESFLISIAKKNIKLFIIDGETTNDESKLSLFIQAVFWKLAFGLDVAECTNRIWKSIDSGADISAASISEFLTGAFKNFLSEVPLALYTKFSEINIEKKEDEEEPAALPIFVNETSFLPNNSTIEEIPLPETSEISDIAKKLSFKEAYEVENKLRPDLPVKNFVVKVKENRRVTPADYDRYIFHIEFDISGTGMTYDIGEALGIHARNNESLVKEFLTFYGLNESDVVLVPNKDNHHLLETRTVLQAFVENLDIFGKPPKRFYESLIPYASNEEEKKKLEDLVTPAGAVDLKRFQDVEYYTYADIFELFPSVRPSLEELVTIIEPLKRREYSIASSQKVHPNEVHLLIVVVDWVDNKGRKRYGQASKYISDLAVGSELVVSVKPSVMKLPPSPKQPVIMSGLGTGLAPFKAIVEEKLWQKQQGYEIGEVFLYLGSRHKREEYLYGELWEAYKDAGIITHIGAAFSRDQPQKIYIQDRIKENLDELKTAMIDNKGSFYLCGPTWPVPDITQALQDILAKDAEERGIKVDLDAAIEELKEASRYILEVY
;
A
#
# COMPACT_ATOMS: atom_id res chain seq x y z
N MET A 1 4.62 17.68 15.03
CA MET A 1 5.88 17.24 15.69
C MET A 1 6.41 15.99 14.99
N PRO A 2 7.71 15.64 15.09
CA PRO A 2 8.22 14.41 14.49
C PRO A 2 7.64 13.17 15.18
N VAL A 3 7.37 12.12 14.39
CA VAL A 3 6.88 10.79 14.80
C VAL A 3 7.69 10.19 15.96
N GLU A 4 8.97 10.55 16.06
CA GLU A 4 9.87 10.13 17.14
C GLU A 4 9.32 10.48 18.54
N PHE A 5 8.80 11.69 18.75
CA PHE A 5 8.24 12.06 20.05
C PHE A 5 6.94 11.32 20.34
N ALA A 6 6.12 11.06 19.32
CA ALA A 6 4.88 10.31 19.47
C ALA A 6 5.11 8.84 19.89
N THR A 7 6.26 8.27 19.52
CA THR A 7 6.63 6.87 19.85
C THR A 7 7.55 6.75 21.07
N ASN A 8 8.33 7.79 21.38
CA ASN A 8 9.19 7.84 22.56
C ASN A 8 9.25 9.27 23.16
N PRO A 9 8.43 9.57 24.18
CA PRO A 9 8.37 10.92 24.79
C PRO A 9 9.59 11.29 25.65
N PHE A 10 10.46 10.32 25.98
CA PHE A 10 11.64 10.55 26.83
C PHE A 10 12.89 10.86 26.03
N GLY A 11 12.78 10.77 24.70
CA GLY A 11 13.91 10.87 23.80
C GLY A 11 14.89 9.72 23.97
N GLU A 12 16.06 9.91 23.40
CA GLU A 12 17.04 8.84 23.21
C GLU A 12 18.07 8.80 24.32
N ALA A 13 18.70 7.63 24.48
CA ALA A 13 19.79 7.47 25.43
C ALA A 13 21.00 8.34 25.06
N LYS A 14 21.37 9.24 25.99
CA LYS A 14 22.44 10.23 25.75
C LYS A 14 23.80 9.59 25.50
N ASN A 15 24.11 8.51 26.22
CA ASN A 15 25.36 7.76 26.14
C ASN A 15 25.10 6.26 26.42
N ALA A 16 26.07 5.42 26.07
CA ALA A 16 25.97 3.97 26.24
C ALA A 16 26.18 3.49 27.69
N THR A 17 26.80 4.29 28.55
CA THR A 17 27.25 3.86 29.90
C THR A 17 26.20 4.04 30.99
N SER A 18 25.21 4.90 30.79
CA SER A 18 24.12 5.14 31.75
C SER A 18 22.78 5.03 31.03
N LEU A 19 21.99 4.03 31.40
CA LEU A 19 20.65 3.85 30.82
C LEU A 19 19.72 4.98 31.27
N PRO A 20 18.83 5.47 30.38
CA PRO A 20 17.79 6.40 30.78
C PRO A 20 16.78 5.70 31.71
N LYS A 21 16.08 6.48 32.55
CA LYS A 21 15.03 5.96 33.44
C LYS A 21 13.95 5.19 32.66
N TYR A 22 13.56 5.71 31.50
CA TYR A 22 12.64 5.07 30.57
C TYR A 22 13.31 4.95 29.21
N GLY A 23 13.12 3.80 28.57
CA GLY A 23 13.66 3.51 27.25
C GLY A 23 13.18 2.16 26.77
N THR A 24 13.75 1.67 25.67
CA THR A 24 13.39 0.36 25.12
C THR A 24 14.37 -0.71 25.62
N PRO A 25 13.95 -1.97 25.79
CA PRO A 25 14.89 -3.02 26.15
C PRO A 25 16.02 -3.21 25.11
N VAL A 26 15.78 -2.87 23.84
CA VAL A 26 16.83 -2.82 22.80
C VAL A 26 17.95 -1.81 23.14
N THR A 27 17.64 -0.69 23.78
CA THR A 27 18.64 0.26 24.30
C THR A 27 19.55 -0.41 25.35
N ALA A 28 18.98 -1.23 26.23
CA ALA A 28 19.75 -1.96 27.24
C ALA A 28 20.69 -3.00 26.61
N ILE A 29 20.24 -3.73 25.57
CA ILE A 29 21.09 -4.64 24.79
C ILE A 29 22.21 -3.85 24.11
N SER A 30 21.86 -2.76 23.44
CA SER A 30 22.81 -1.89 22.75
C SER A 30 23.91 -1.39 23.69
N SER A 31 23.54 -0.97 24.90
CA SER A 31 24.49 -0.54 25.94
C SER A 31 25.50 -1.64 26.28
N VAL A 32 25.05 -2.90 26.44
CA VAL A 32 25.94 -4.03 26.70
C VAL A 32 26.93 -4.21 25.56
N LEU A 33 26.48 -4.19 24.31
CA LEU A 33 27.36 -4.37 23.15
C LEU A 33 28.37 -3.23 23.03
N PHE A 34 27.89 -1.98 23.08
CA PHE A 34 28.73 -0.82 22.86
C PHE A 34 29.88 -0.71 23.87
N ASN A 35 29.65 -1.16 25.11
CA ASN A 35 30.64 -1.06 26.19
C ASN A 35 31.56 -2.28 26.31
N ASN A 36 31.26 -3.42 25.67
CA ASN A 36 31.96 -4.69 25.95
C ASN A 36 32.53 -5.41 24.72
N VAL A 37 32.31 -4.92 23.51
CA VAL A 37 32.93 -5.48 22.30
C VAL A 37 33.69 -4.42 21.50
N ASP A 38 34.67 -4.86 20.69
CA ASP A 38 35.46 -3.96 19.84
C ASP A 38 34.87 -3.78 18.44
N SER A 39 33.96 -4.66 18.01
CA SER A 39 33.38 -4.65 16.68
C SER A 39 31.92 -5.05 16.68
N ILE A 40 31.10 -4.27 15.97
CA ILE A 40 29.65 -4.41 15.86
C ILE A 40 29.28 -4.27 14.38
N PHE A 41 28.60 -5.27 13.85
CA PHE A 41 27.98 -5.25 12.52
C PHE A 41 26.47 -5.31 12.68
N ALA A 42 25.75 -4.32 12.15
CA ALA A 42 24.31 -4.25 12.28
C ALA A 42 23.61 -4.39 10.92
N TYR A 43 22.49 -5.09 10.88
CA TYR A 43 21.77 -5.39 9.64
C TYR A 43 20.40 -4.73 9.63
N LYS A 44 20.07 -4.11 8.50
CA LYS A 44 18.84 -3.33 8.38
C LYS A 44 17.57 -4.18 8.50
N SER A 45 16.53 -3.65 9.15
CA SER A 45 15.19 -4.24 9.19
C SER A 45 14.25 -3.62 8.13
N PHE A 46 13.10 -4.26 7.87
CA PHE A 46 12.02 -3.68 7.07
C PHE A 46 11.31 -2.54 7.82
N SER A 47 10.66 -1.65 7.07
CA SER A 47 9.96 -0.43 7.56
C SER A 47 10.87 0.61 8.23
N GLN A 48 11.61 0.24 9.28
CA GLN A 48 12.64 1.06 9.92
C GLN A 48 14.00 0.35 9.86
N PRO A 49 14.93 0.80 8.98
CA PRO A 49 16.22 0.15 8.78
C PRO A 49 17.04 -0.07 10.05
N ASP A 50 17.09 0.91 10.94
CA ASP A 50 17.93 0.88 12.13
C ASP A 50 17.21 0.41 13.41
N LEU A 51 16.01 -0.18 13.27
CA LEU A 51 15.12 -0.55 14.39
C LEU A 51 15.82 -1.24 15.58
N LEU A 52 16.72 -2.19 15.32
CA LEU A 52 17.40 -2.97 16.37
C LEU A 52 18.73 -2.37 16.83
N HIS A 53 19.22 -1.31 16.18
CA HIS A 53 20.57 -0.77 16.40
C HIS A 53 20.66 0.75 16.30
N GLN A 54 19.52 1.46 16.38
CA GLN A 54 19.43 2.91 16.29
C GLN A 54 20.36 3.60 17.30
N ASP A 55 20.35 3.15 18.56
CA ASP A 55 21.23 3.67 19.61
C ASP A 55 22.72 3.43 19.29
N LEU A 56 23.07 2.23 18.83
CA LEU A 56 24.46 1.87 18.45
C LEU A 56 24.97 2.78 17.33
N LYS A 57 24.14 3.00 16.30
CA LYS A 57 24.42 3.88 15.18
C LYS A 57 24.71 5.29 15.68
N LYS A 58 23.79 5.86 16.48
CA LYS A 58 23.94 7.23 17.02
C LYS A 58 25.13 7.39 17.96
N TRP A 59 25.39 6.43 18.85
CA TRP A 59 26.56 6.48 19.72
C TRP A 59 27.88 6.34 18.96
N SER A 60 27.87 5.59 17.85
CA SER A 60 29.01 5.47 16.94
C SER A 60 29.26 6.76 16.14
N GLU A 61 28.22 7.51 15.78
CA GLU A 61 28.33 8.80 15.07
C GLU A 61 28.85 9.91 15.97
N LYS A 62 28.55 9.87 17.28
CA LYS A 62 29.16 10.76 18.31
C LYS A 62 30.67 10.51 18.52
N ARG A 63 31.36 9.85 17.57
CA ARG A 63 32.83 9.79 17.43
C ARG A 63 33.40 11.19 17.16
N GLY A 64 33.35 12.06 18.17
CA GLY A 64 34.33 13.14 18.28
C GLY A 64 35.76 12.56 18.42
N ASN A 65 36.75 13.43 18.52
CA ASN A 65 38.19 13.08 18.59
C ASN A 65 38.58 12.12 19.75
N GLU A 66 37.66 11.76 20.63
CA GLU A 66 37.80 10.68 21.64
C GLU A 66 37.48 9.30 21.04
N SER A 67 38.12 8.96 19.92
CA SER A 67 37.96 7.64 19.28
C SER A 67 38.59 6.49 20.07
N ARG A 68 39.40 6.77 21.10
CA ARG A 68 40.02 5.75 21.95
C ARG A 68 38.96 5.04 22.80
N GLY A 69 38.71 3.76 22.48
CA GLY A 69 37.87 2.86 23.28
C GLY A 69 36.44 2.66 22.77
N LYS A 70 36.06 3.23 21.61
CA LYS A 70 34.74 2.97 21.00
C LYS A 70 34.81 1.79 20.02
N PRO A 71 33.79 0.91 19.96
CA PRO A 71 33.75 -0.18 18.99
C PRO A 71 33.76 0.32 17.55
N PHE A 72 34.35 -0.47 16.66
CA PHE A 72 34.05 -0.44 15.23
C PHE A 72 32.55 -0.72 15.02
N PHE A 73 31.85 0.12 14.26
CA PHE A 73 30.43 -0.05 13.94
C PHE A 73 30.24 0.05 12.43
N GLN A 74 29.48 -0.87 11.86
CA GLN A 74 29.10 -0.87 10.45
C GLN A 74 27.67 -1.37 10.27
N GLU A 75 26.82 -0.55 9.63
CA GLU A 75 25.49 -0.96 9.17
C GLU A 75 25.58 -1.59 7.77
N LEU A 76 24.84 -2.68 7.53
CA LEU A 76 24.86 -3.48 6.32
C LEU A 76 23.43 -3.87 5.88
N ASP A 77 23.26 -4.12 4.58
CA ASP A 77 22.03 -4.67 4.03
C ASP A 77 22.00 -6.20 4.15
N ILE A 78 20.80 -6.77 4.29
CA ILE A 78 20.60 -8.21 4.31
C ILE A 78 20.65 -8.75 2.87
N ARG A 79 21.58 -9.65 2.61
CA ARG A 79 21.72 -10.36 1.33
C ARG A 79 22.49 -11.66 1.52
N SER A 80 22.47 -12.52 0.50
CA SER A 80 23.30 -13.73 0.47
C SER A 80 24.76 -13.40 0.77
N GLY A 81 25.34 -14.11 1.74
CA GLY A 81 26.70 -13.85 2.21
C GLY A 81 26.81 -12.76 3.28
N ALA A 82 25.72 -12.38 3.95
CA ALA A 82 25.72 -11.40 5.05
C ALA A 82 26.87 -11.66 6.05
N GLY A 83 27.10 -12.92 6.45
CA GLY A 83 28.17 -13.24 7.40
C GLY A 83 29.61 -13.03 6.90
N LEU A 84 29.86 -12.77 5.60
CA LEU A 84 31.21 -12.66 5.05
C LEU A 84 31.99 -11.44 5.54
N ALA A 85 31.33 -10.28 5.69
CA ALA A 85 32.02 -9.07 6.15
C ALA A 85 32.45 -9.17 7.62
N PRO A 86 31.58 -9.57 8.58
CA PRO A 86 32.00 -9.86 9.95
C PRO A 86 33.06 -10.97 10.02
N LEU A 87 32.91 -12.04 9.22
CA LEU A 87 33.88 -13.13 9.17
C LEU A 87 35.26 -12.63 8.76
N GLY A 88 35.35 -11.90 7.65
CA GLY A 88 36.61 -11.34 7.16
C GLY A 88 37.24 -10.36 8.15
N PHE A 89 36.43 -9.52 8.81
CA PHE A 89 36.91 -8.59 9.83
C PHE A 89 37.46 -9.30 11.07
N SER A 90 36.80 -10.38 11.51
CA SER A 90 37.23 -11.16 12.68
C SER A 90 38.52 -11.97 12.45
N HIS A 91 38.97 -12.09 11.20
CA HIS A 91 40.10 -12.93 10.86
C HIS A 91 41.40 -12.43 11.53
N GLY A 92 41.97 -13.25 12.41
CA GLY A 92 43.17 -12.91 13.20
C GLY A 92 42.88 -12.09 14.47
N LEU A 93 41.62 -11.71 14.73
CA LEU A 93 41.21 -11.11 15.99
C LEU A 93 40.81 -12.21 16.98
N LYS A 94 41.26 -12.09 18.23
CA LYS A 94 40.86 -12.99 19.33
C LYS A 94 39.58 -12.54 20.05
N ASN A 95 39.07 -11.36 19.71
CA ASN A 95 37.97 -10.73 20.43
C ASN A 95 36.63 -11.08 19.76
N THR A 96 35.58 -11.15 20.58
CA THR A 96 34.23 -11.46 20.12
C THR A 96 33.67 -10.34 19.24
N THR A 97 33.25 -10.69 18.03
CA THR A 97 32.55 -9.77 17.11
C THR A 97 31.04 -9.85 17.33
N ALA A 98 30.39 -8.72 17.57
CA ALA A 98 28.94 -8.65 17.71
C ALA A 98 28.26 -8.43 16.35
N ILE A 99 27.15 -9.13 16.13
CA ILE A 99 26.24 -8.94 15.01
C ILE A 99 24.86 -8.58 15.60
N VAL A 100 24.21 -7.54 15.09
CA VAL A 100 22.83 -7.20 15.41
C VAL A 100 22.00 -7.41 14.16
N ALA A 101 20.99 -8.29 14.21
CA ALA A 101 20.23 -8.65 13.02
C ALA A 101 18.80 -9.11 13.36
N PRO A 102 17.82 -8.90 12.47
CA PRO A 102 16.48 -9.46 12.66
C PRO A 102 16.46 -10.97 12.39
N GLY A 103 15.55 -11.70 13.05
CA GLY A 103 15.44 -13.17 13.01
C GLY A 103 15.34 -13.73 11.59
N PHE A 104 14.52 -13.12 10.73
CA PHE A 104 14.35 -13.53 9.33
C PHE A 104 15.66 -13.51 8.50
N SER A 105 16.68 -12.76 8.95
CA SER A 105 17.95 -12.64 8.23
C SER A 105 18.93 -13.78 8.53
N LEU A 106 18.75 -14.53 9.62
CA LEU A 106 19.71 -15.53 10.09
C LEU A 106 20.03 -16.64 9.06
N PRO A 107 19.07 -17.14 8.25
CA PRO A 107 19.38 -18.09 7.19
C PRO A 107 20.49 -17.63 6.22
N TYR A 108 20.63 -16.32 5.99
CA TYR A 108 21.67 -15.76 5.10
C TYR A 108 23.08 -15.78 5.71
N PHE A 109 23.21 -16.00 7.03
CA PHE A 109 24.50 -16.11 7.72
C PHE A 109 25.05 -17.52 7.77
N ILE A 110 24.21 -18.54 7.62
CA ILE A 110 24.56 -19.94 7.90
C ILE A 110 25.80 -20.39 7.14
N ASN A 111 25.84 -20.18 5.82
CA ASN A 111 26.94 -20.64 4.99
C ASN A 111 28.26 -19.92 5.28
N SER A 112 28.21 -18.65 5.68
CA SER A 112 29.39 -17.86 6.02
C SER A 112 29.90 -18.19 7.42
N LEU A 113 29.02 -18.29 8.41
CA LEU A 113 29.45 -18.49 9.81
C LEU A 113 29.76 -19.96 10.15
N LYS A 114 29.35 -20.92 9.31
CA LYS A 114 29.81 -22.32 9.41
C LYS A 114 31.30 -22.50 9.13
N THR A 115 31.94 -21.57 8.41
CA THR A 115 33.36 -21.68 8.03
C THR A 115 34.30 -20.97 9.00
N VAL A 116 33.78 -20.44 10.11
CA VAL A 116 34.56 -19.76 11.15
C VAL A 116 35.66 -20.70 11.67
N SER A 117 36.91 -20.23 11.59
CA SER A 117 38.06 -20.90 12.22
C SER A 117 37.95 -20.88 13.73
N HIS A 118 38.64 -21.79 14.42
CA HIS A 118 38.58 -21.91 15.89
C HIS A 118 38.85 -20.62 16.68
N ASP A 119 39.59 -19.67 16.11
CA ASP A 119 39.92 -18.40 16.78
C ASP A 119 38.78 -17.34 16.74
N GLY A 120 37.84 -17.44 15.79
CA GLY A 120 36.78 -16.44 15.64
C GLY A 120 35.60 -16.69 16.59
N LYS A 121 35.21 -15.66 17.35
CA LYS A 121 34.05 -15.70 18.27
C LYS A 121 32.98 -14.71 17.84
N PHE A 122 31.72 -15.15 17.77
CA PHE A 122 30.58 -14.32 17.34
C PHE A 122 29.46 -14.31 18.36
N LEU A 123 28.94 -13.11 18.65
CA LEU A 123 27.68 -12.94 19.35
C LEU A 123 26.65 -12.36 18.38
N LEU A 124 25.57 -13.10 18.12
CA LEU A 124 24.43 -12.60 17.35
C LEU A 124 23.36 -12.11 18.32
N ASN A 125 23.03 -10.83 18.29
CA ASN A 125 21.90 -10.25 19.00
C ASN A 125 20.74 -10.15 18.01
N VAL A 126 19.72 -10.96 18.27
CA VAL A 126 18.68 -11.26 17.31
C VAL A 126 17.34 -10.92 17.90
N GLY A 127 16.72 -9.85 17.37
CA GLY A 127 15.31 -9.63 17.58
C GLY A 127 14.54 -10.63 16.72
N ALA A 128 13.65 -11.42 17.30
CA ALA A 128 12.84 -12.44 16.62
C ALA A 128 11.80 -11.84 15.65
N LEU A 129 12.16 -10.82 14.87
CA LEU A 129 11.32 -10.15 13.90
C LEU A 129 11.16 -10.95 12.61
N ASN A 130 9.94 -10.93 12.09
CA ASN A 130 9.62 -11.33 10.72
C ASN A 130 8.48 -10.46 10.15
N TYR A 131 8.33 -10.49 8.83
CA TYR A 131 7.21 -9.86 8.13
C TYR A 131 6.46 -10.94 7.35
N ASP A 132 5.18 -11.15 7.69
CA ASP A 132 4.33 -12.08 6.97
C ASP A 132 3.73 -11.39 5.74
N ASN A 133 4.24 -11.76 4.56
CA ASN A 133 3.76 -11.22 3.30
C ASN A 133 2.30 -11.60 2.97
N ALA A 134 1.78 -12.70 3.54
CA ALA A 134 0.41 -13.13 3.26
C ALA A 134 -0.61 -12.24 3.97
N THR A 135 -0.33 -11.87 5.23
CA THR A 135 -1.21 -11.03 6.05
C THR A 135 -0.80 -9.55 6.08
N GLY A 136 0.38 -9.22 5.56
CA GLY A 136 0.97 -7.88 5.63
C GLY A 136 1.39 -7.47 7.05
N SER A 137 1.58 -8.43 7.95
CA SER A 137 1.77 -8.19 9.39
C SER A 137 3.23 -8.33 9.82
N VAL A 138 3.61 -7.56 10.83
CA VAL A 138 4.88 -7.69 11.56
C VAL A 138 4.69 -8.68 12.69
N THR A 139 5.55 -9.70 12.77
CA THR A 139 5.39 -10.83 13.69
C THR A 139 6.65 -11.14 14.47
N ASN A 140 6.52 -11.92 15.55
CA ASN A 140 7.64 -12.36 16.37
C ASN A 140 7.91 -13.86 16.16
N ASP A 141 8.83 -14.21 15.26
CA ASP A 141 9.21 -15.57 14.84
C ASP A 141 10.51 -16.01 15.52
N TYR A 142 10.38 -16.83 16.57
CA TYR A 142 11.52 -17.46 17.22
C TYR A 142 12.01 -18.72 16.47
N VAL A 143 11.13 -19.38 15.71
CA VAL A 143 11.38 -20.67 15.06
C VAL A 143 12.50 -20.54 14.02
N THR A 144 12.43 -19.52 13.16
CA THR A 144 13.44 -19.29 12.12
C THR A 144 14.83 -19.04 12.73
N ALA A 145 14.89 -18.27 13.81
CA ALA A 145 16.15 -17.99 14.49
C ALA A 145 16.74 -19.24 15.16
N LEU A 146 15.91 -20.04 15.82
CA LEU A 146 16.33 -21.29 16.48
C LEU A 146 16.80 -22.34 15.48
N ASP A 147 16.14 -22.49 14.34
CA ASP A 147 16.58 -23.41 13.27
C ASP A 147 17.96 -23.01 12.72
N ALA A 148 18.17 -21.71 12.46
CA ALA A 148 19.47 -21.21 12.03
C ALA A 148 20.55 -21.41 13.10
N ALA A 149 20.23 -21.16 14.38
CA ALA A 149 21.12 -21.39 15.51
C ALA A 149 21.55 -22.85 15.62
N SER A 150 20.59 -23.77 15.49
CA SER A 150 20.81 -25.22 15.49
C SER A 150 21.76 -25.64 14.36
N LYS A 151 21.55 -25.12 13.14
CA LYS A 151 22.44 -25.37 11.98
C LYS A 151 23.85 -24.81 12.18
N LEU A 152 23.99 -23.70 12.92
CA LEU A 152 25.28 -23.11 13.30
C LEU A 152 25.93 -23.79 14.52
N LYS A 153 25.16 -24.61 15.27
CA LYS A 153 25.53 -25.14 16.59
C LYS A 153 25.85 -24.05 17.61
N TYR A 154 25.19 -22.90 17.50
CA TYR A 154 25.35 -21.80 18.45
C TYR A 154 24.44 -22.01 19.65
N GLY A 155 24.94 -21.69 20.84
CA GLY A 155 24.10 -21.63 22.03
C GLY A 155 23.16 -20.44 21.95
N VAL A 156 21.91 -20.60 22.38
CA VAL A 156 20.89 -19.56 22.38
C VAL A 156 20.47 -19.28 23.81
N VAL A 157 20.51 -18.02 24.20
CA VAL A 157 19.92 -17.52 25.44
C VAL A 157 18.83 -16.52 25.09
N THR A 158 17.69 -16.61 25.77
CA THR A 158 16.56 -15.71 25.60
C THR A 158 16.10 -15.16 26.94
N PRO A 159 15.86 -13.84 27.07
CA PRO A 159 15.32 -13.29 28.30
C PRO A 159 13.88 -13.78 28.51
N ILE A 160 13.54 -14.12 29.74
CA ILE A 160 12.16 -14.49 30.11
C ILE A 160 11.36 -13.32 30.67
N SER A 161 11.98 -12.13 30.76
CA SER A 161 11.36 -10.87 31.18
C SER A 161 12.13 -9.66 30.66
N ALA A 162 11.46 -8.52 30.53
CA ALA A 162 12.11 -7.26 30.13
C ALA A 162 13.20 -6.80 31.13
N ASN A 163 13.06 -7.20 32.41
CA ASN A 163 13.94 -6.79 33.50
C ASN A 163 15.32 -7.45 33.44
N GLU A 164 15.46 -8.61 32.82
CA GLU A 164 16.73 -9.34 32.75
C GLU A 164 17.47 -9.14 31.43
N VAL A 165 16.90 -8.39 30.47
CA VAL A 165 17.41 -8.24 29.11
C VAL A 165 18.89 -7.82 29.07
N GLN A 166 19.27 -6.85 29.91
CA GLN A 166 20.65 -6.39 30.01
C GLN A 166 21.59 -7.51 30.50
N SER A 167 21.18 -8.22 31.56
CA SER A 167 21.96 -9.30 32.15
C SER A 167 22.06 -10.52 31.22
N VAL A 168 21.00 -10.82 30.47
CA VAL A 168 20.96 -11.91 29.48
C VAL A 168 21.82 -11.59 28.26
N ALA A 169 21.80 -10.35 27.77
CA ALA A 169 22.70 -9.92 26.70
C ALA A 169 24.18 -10.09 27.10
N LEU A 170 24.52 -9.77 28.35
CA LEU A 170 25.87 -9.93 28.87
C LEU A 170 26.25 -11.41 29.10
N LEU A 171 25.31 -12.22 29.57
CA LEU A 171 25.49 -13.67 29.67
C LEU A 171 25.74 -14.29 28.28
N ALA A 172 24.97 -13.90 27.27
CA ALA A 172 25.17 -14.36 25.90
C ALA A 172 26.55 -13.96 25.37
N LEU A 173 27.02 -12.74 25.69
CA LEU A 173 28.38 -12.31 25.37
C LEU A 173 29.45 -13.15 26.09
N ALA A 174 29.26 -13.46 27.37
CA ALA A 174 30.15 -14.33 28.12
C ALA A 174 30.22 -15.73 27.50
N ILE A 175 29.08 -16.31 27.12
CA ILE A 175 29.00 -17.61 26.45
C ILE A 175 29.72 -17.57 25.09
N ALA A 176 29.43 -16.56 24.26
CA ALA A 176 30.09 -16.41 22.95
C ALA A 176 31.61 -16.30 23.09
N THR A 177 32.09 -15.64 24.16
CA THR A 177 33.52 -15.39 24.37
C THR A 177 34.26 -16.58 24.97
N PHE A 178 33.67 -17.26 25.95
CA PHE A 178 34.40 -18.22 26.80
C PHE A 178 34.03 -19.68 26.56
N SER A 179 32.89 -19.98 25.92
CA SER A 179 32.55 -21.37 25.62
C SER A 179 33.36 -21.94 24.46
N ASN A 180 33.45 -23.26 24.38
CA ASN A 180 34.11 -23.98 23.28
C ASN A 180 33.44 -23.83 21.90
N ASN A 181 32.25 -23.24 21.81
CA ASN A 181 31.58 -22.96 20.53
C ASN A 181 32.16 -21.70 19.85
N SER A 182 32.02 -21.59 18.53
CA SER A 182 32.44 -20.39 17.78
C SER A 182 31.51 -19.19 17.96
N GLY A 183 30.38 -19.35 18.66
CA GLY A 183 29.48 -18.24 18.94
C GLY A 183 28.25 -18.59 19.76
N ALA A 184 27.47 -17.55 20.06
CA ALA A 184 26.20 -17.64 20.76
C ALA A 184 25.18 -16.64 20.17
N ILE A 185 23.91 -16.84 20.49
CA ILE A 185 22.81 -15.97 20.10
C ILE A 185 22.10 -15.47 21.36
N ASN A 186 21.95 -14.15 21.46
CA ASN A 186 20.98 -13.51 22.34
C ASN A 186 19.69 -13.30 21.54
N LEU A 187 18.68 -14.13 21.77
CA LEU A 187 17.41 -14.12 21.03
C LEU A 187 16.31 -13.50 21.88
N PHE A 188 15.70 -12.41 21.43
CA PHE A 188 14.73 -11.64 22.21
C PHE A 188 13.52 -11.23 21.37
N ASP A 189 12.43 -10.82 22.03
CA ASP A 189 11.22 -10.31 21.37
C ASP A 189 11.52 -8.99 20.65
N GLY A 190 11.79 -9.06 19.35
CA GLY A 190 12.24 -7.89 18.60
C GLY A 190 11.12 -6.86 18.40
N LEU A 191 9.87 -7.31 18.36
CA LEU A 191 8.70 -6.45 18.12
C LEU A 191 8.38 -5.62 19.36
N ASN A 192 8.21 -6.26 20.51
CA ASN A 192 7.91 -5.56 21.75
C ASN A 192 9.12 -4.79 22.28
N TYR A 193 10.34 -5.34 22.21
CA TYR A 193 11.49 -4.68 22.83
C TYR A 193 12.05 -3.49 22.05
N SER A 194 11.70 -3.33 20.78
CA SER A 194 12.11 -2.16 19.98
C SER A 194 11.10 -1.01 20.07
N LYS A 195 9.81 -1.30 20.31
CA LYS A 195 8.72 -0.31 20.28
C LYS A 195 7.95 -0.15 21.59
N THR A 196 8.42 -0.77 22.67
CA THR A 196 7.88 -0.54 24.01
C THR A 196 8.86 0.29 24.83
N VAL A 197 8.41 1.47 25.24
CA VAL A 197 9.08 2.31 26.22
C VAL A 197 8.62 1.88 27.61
N LEU A 198 9.56 1.53 28.47
CA LEU A 198 9.30 1.05 29.83
C LEU A 198 10.46 1.44 30.77
N PRO A 199 10.29 1.29 32.10
CA PRO A 199 11.36 1.55 33.06
C PRO A 199 12.54 0.59 32.82
N LEU A 200 13.73 1.14 32.56
CA LEU A 200 14.93 0.31 32.38
C LEU A 200 15.60 0.08 33.74
N VAL A 201 15.78 -1.19 34.11
CA VAL A 201 16.49 -1.59 35.32
C VAL A 201 17.95 -1.86 34.96
N GLU A 202 18.85 -1.04 35.48
CA GLU A 202 20.29 -1.32 35.40
C GLU A 202 20.59 -2.46 36.39
N SER A 203 20.79 -3.67 35.84
CA SER A 203 20.90 -4.91 36.62
C SER A 203 22.32 -5.46 36.68
N VAL A 204 23.24 -4.91 35.89
CA VAL A 204 24.60 -5.44 35.76
C VAL A 204 25.60 -4.66 36.64
N PRO A 205 26.21 -5.30 37.64
CA PRO A 205 27.33 -4.73 38.39
C PRO A 205 28.64 -4.83 37.60
N GLU A 206 29.28 -3.67 37.36
CA GLU A 206 30.63 -3.44 36.82
C GLU A 206 30.96 -4.04 35.44
N ALA A 207 31.61 -3.24 34.57
CA ALA A 207 32.29 -3.69 33.35
C ALA A 207 33.39 -4.77 33.57
N SER A 208 33.60 -5.21 34.82
CA SER A 208 34.65 -6.13 35.24
C SER A 208 34.29 -7.61 35.12
N ILE A 209 33.03 -7.99 34.89
CA ILE A 209 32.61 -9.40 34.93
C ILE A 209 33.31 -10.26 33.86
N LEU A 210 33.45 -9.76 32.63
CA LEU A 210 34.15 -10.49 31.57
C LEU A 210 35.64 -10.68 31.92
N ALA A 211 36.27 -9.68 32.54
CA ALA A 211 37.65 -9.77 33.03
C ALA A 211 37.82 -10.67 34.27
N LYS A 212 36.77 -10.85 35.08
CA LYS A 212 36.75 -11.83 36.17
C LYS A 212 36.62 -13.25 35.60
N LEU A 213 35.69 -13.45 34.65
CA LEU A 213 35.47 -14.72 33.97
C LEU A 213 36.72 -15.21 33.24
N SER A 214 37.43 -14.33 32.52
CA SER A 214 38.66 -14.68 31.80
C SER A 214 39.79 -15.22 32.71
N LYS A 215 39.73 -14.95 34.03
CA LYS A 215 40.71 -15.44 35.01
C LYS A 215 40.36 -16.79 35.62
N VAL A 216 39.09 -17.19 35.56
CA VAL A 216 38.57 -18.36 36.29
C VAL A 216 37.99 -19.44 35.39
N ILE A 217 37.55 -19.09 34.17
CA ILE A 217 37.05 -20.06 33.20
C ILE A 217 38.23 -20.78 32.55
N ALA A 218 38.15 -22.11 32.48
CA ALA A 218 39.10 -22.93 31.75
C ALA A 218 39.02 -22.67 30.24
N PRO A 219 40.13 -22.80 29.48
CA PRO A 219 40.07 -22.85 28.03
C PRO A 219 39.08 -23.94 27.57
N ASP A 220 38.29 -23.63 26.55
CA ASP A 220 37.28 -24.53 25.97
C ASP A 220 36.22 -25.05 26.96
N ALA A 221 35.83 -24.21 27.93
CA ALA A 221 34.76 -24.54 28.86
C ALA A 221 33.43 -24.89 28.17
N ALA A 222 32.66 -25.79 28.77
CA ALA A 222 31.33 -26.12 28.27
C ALA A 222 30.37 -24.95 28.50
N PHE A 223 29.29 -24.89 27.72
CA PHE A 223 28.26 -23.85 27.84
C PHE A 223 27.75 -23.69 29.29
N ASP A 224 27.41 -24.81 29.95
CA ASP A 224 26.89 -24.80 31.32
C ASP A 224 27.94 -24.36 32.36
N ASP A 225 29.23 -24.62 32.15
CA ASP A 225 30.30 -24.17 33.05
C ASP A 225 30.40 -22.64 33.04
N VAL A 226 30.30 -22.03 31.86
CA VAL A 226 30.29 -20.56 31.70
C VAL A 226 29.05 -19.98 32.37
N LEU A 227 27.88 -20.58 32.15
CA LEU A 227 26.60 -20.17 32.74
C LEU A 227 26.63 -20.20 34.26
N ASP A 228 27.07 -21.32 34.83
CA ASP A 228 27.11 -21.53 36.28
C ASP A 228 28.13 -20.58 36.92
N LYS A 229 29.30 -20.38 36.31
CA LYS A 229 30.30 -19.44 36.81
C LYS A 229 29.88 -17.98 36.67
N PHE A 230 29.16 -17.62 35.60
CA PHE A 230 28.58 -16.28 35.44
C PHE A 230 27.60 -15.98 36.57
N ASN A 231 26.69 -16.91 36.89
CA ASN A 231 25.74 -16.75 37.99
C ASN A 231 26.46 -16.67 39.35
N GLU A 232 27.48 -17.50 39.59
CA GLU A 232 28.28 -17.44 40.82
C GLU A 232 28.93 -16.06 41.02
N LEU A 233 29.54 -15.49 39.98
CA LEU A 233 30.26 -14.23 40.07
C LEU A 233 29.37 -12.99 40.13
N THR A 234 28.19 -13.05 39.49
CA THR A 234 27.23 -11.92 39.45
C THR A 234 26.23 -11.96 40.59
N GLY A 235 26.01 -13.12 41.22
CA GLY A 235 24.93 -13.35 42.18
C GLY A 235 23.54 -13.45 41.53
N LEU A 236 23.48 -13.44 40.20
CA LEU A 236 22.25 -13.61 39.43
C LEU A 236 21.82 -15.09 39.41
N ARG A 237 20.59 -15.33 38.94
CA ARG A 237 19.98 -16.67 38.85
C ARG A 237 19.46 -16.97 37.44
N LEU A 238 20.27 -16.60 36.44
CA LEU A 238 20.00 -16.84 35.03
C LEU A 238 20.34 -18.29 34.67
N HIS A 239 19.56 -19.25 35.14
CA HIS A 239 19.76 -20.68 34.82
C HIS A 239 19.01 -21.08 33.53
N ASN A 240 19.28 -22.27 33.00
CA ASN A 240 18.67 -22.79 31.76
C ASN A 240 17.13 -22.77 31.82
N PHE A 241 16.59 -23.09 33.00
CA PHE A 241 15.18 -23.18 33.30
C PHE A 241 14.89 -22.40 34.59
N GLN A 242 13.68 -21.86 34.71
CA GLN A 242 13.21 -21.24 35.93
C GLN A 242 11.79 -21.70 36.23
N TYR A 243 11.60 -22.26 37.44
CA TYR A 243 10.31 -22.75 37.90
C TYR A 243 9.57 -21.67 38.70
N PHE A 244 8.27 -21.51 38.42
CA PHE A 244 7.34 -20.69 39.17
C PHE A 244 6.07 -21.50 39.51
N GLY A 245 5.34 -21.09 40.54
CA GLY A 245 4.09 -21.74 40.96
C GLY A 245 4.24 -22.77 42.09
N ALA A 246 3.23 -23.62 42.23
CA ALA A 246 3.06 -24.51 43.39
C ALA A 246 4.06 -25.69 43.37
N GLN A 247 4.77 -25.93 44.47
CA GLN A 247 5.76 -27.02 44.55
C GLN A 247 5.14 -28.42 44.41
N ASP A 248 3.84 -28.55 44.68
CA ASP A 248 3.04 -29.76 44.49
C ASP A 248 2.18 -29.72 43.21
N ALA A 249 2.59 -28.94 42.21
CA ALA A 249 1.86 -28.81 40.95
C ALA A 249 1.55 -30.16 40.30
N GLU A 250 0.32 -30.30 39.80
CA GLU A 250 -0.14 -31.46 39.02
C GLU A 250 -0.08 -31.17 37.51
N THR A 251 -0.27 -29.90 37.12
CA THR A 251 -0.11 -29.44 35.74
C THR A 251 0.99 -28.39 35.66
N VAL A 252 1.94 -28.58 34.77
CA VAL A 252 3.07 -27.64 34.56
C VAL A 252 3.06 -27.12 33.13
N PHE A 253 2.97 -25.80 32.98
CA PHE A 253 3.13 -25.13 31.69
C PHE A 253 4.60 -24.92 31.38
N ILE A 254 4.97 -24.98 30.11
CA ILE A 254 6.34 -24.70 29.66
C ILE A 254 6.28 -23.63 28.59
N THR A 255 6.99 -22.53 28.81
CA THR A 255 7.07 -21.43 27.85
C THR A 255 8.52 -21.14 27.51
N TYR A 256 8.73 -20.53 26.35
CA TYR A 256 9.96 -19.85 25.98
C TYR A 256 9.55 -18.59 25.23
N GLY A 257 10.43 -17.59 25.14
CA GLY A 257 10.07 -16.26 24.66
C GLY A 257 9.62 -15.36 25.81
N SER A 258 9.88 -14.06 25.68
CA SER A 258 9.86 -13.16 26.82
C SER A 258 8.45 -12.79 27.29
N LEU A 259 7.59 -12.35 26.37
CA LEU A 259 6.28 -11.80 26.72
C LEU A 259 5.32 -12.89 27.23
N GLU A 260 5.29 -14.03 26.55
CA GLU A 260 4.52 -15.20 26.97
C GLU A 260 4.99 -15.71 28.33
N SER A 261 6.30 -15.79 28.57
CA SER A 261 6.86 -16.15 29.88
C SER A 261 6.41 -15.21 30.99
N GLU A 262 6.43 -13.90 30.75
CA GLU A 262 5.98 -12.89 31.72
C GLU A 262 4.48 -12.97 32.01
N LEU A 263 3.65 -13.14 30.99
CA LEU A 263 2.20 -13.22 31.14
C LEU A 263 1.76 -14.50 31.84
N PHE A 264 2.33 -15.66 31.48
CA PHE A 264 2.07 -16.91 32.19
C PHE A 264 2.54 -16.83 33.64
N ASN A 265 3.70 -16.23 33.89
CA ASN A 265 4.20 -16.06 35.25
C ASN A 265 3.25 -15.18 36.08
N SER A 266 2.74 -14.09 35.51
CA SER A 266 1.76 -13.20 36.18
C SER A 266 0.44 -13.91 36.46
N ALA A 267 -0.01 -14.79 35.55
CA ALA A 267 -1.25 -15.54 35.72
C ALA A 267 -1.16 -16.68 36.75
N ILE A 268 0.02 -17.28 36.89
CA ILE A 268 0.26 -18.43 37.76
C ILE A 268 0.75 -18.00 39.15
N SER A 269 1.56 -16.94 39.22
CA SER A 269 2.03 -16.37 40.48
C SER A 269 0.86 -15.80 41.28
N GLY A 270 0.71 -16.27 42.53
CA GLY A 270 -0.38 -15.87 43.42
C GLY A 270 -1.65 -16.73 43.32
N ASN A 271 -1.72 -17.69 42.39
CA ASN A 271 -2.79 -18.67 42.37
C ASN A 271 -2.49 -19.83 43.32
N ASN A 272 -3.45 -20.21 44.17
CA ASN A 272 -3.33 -21.36 45.10
C ASN A 272 -3.63 -22.72 44.43
N SER A 273 -3.79 -22.73 43.12
CA SER A 273 -4.01 -23.93 42.33
C SER A 273 -2.71 -24.73 42.18
N LYS A 274 -2.81 -26.05 41.99
CA LYS A 274 -1.68 -26.97 41.76
C LYS A 274 -1.09 -26.82 40.35
N ILE A 275 -0.64 -25.61 40.02
CA ILE A 275 -0.15 -25.20 38.71
C ILE A 275 1.30 -24.77 38.86
N GLY A 276 2.14 -25.24 37.94
CA GLY A 276 3.52 -24.82 37.80
C GLY A 276 3.78 -24.20 36.44
N LEU A 277 4.89 -23.48 36.34
CA LEU A 277 5.41 -22.89 35.12
C LEU A 277 6.92 -23.12 35.06
N ILE A 278 7.42 -23.61 33.93
CA ILE A 278 8.85 -23.67 33.62
C ILE A 278 9.10 -22.74 32.44
N ASN A 279 9.84 -21.66 32.66
CA ASN A 279 10.31 -20.79 31.59
C ASN A 279 11.68 -21.27 31.10
N VAL A 280 11.86 -21.38 29.80
CA VAL A 280 13.09 -21.84 29.15
C VAL A 280 13.90 -20.64 28.71
N ARG A 281 15.02 -20.39 29.39
CA ARG A 281 15.98 -19.33 29.06
C ARG A 281 17.03 -19.81 28.06
N VAL A 282 17.37 -21.10 28.10
CA VAL A 282 18.36 -21.71 27.18
C VAL A 282 17.68 -22.80 26.36
N PRO A 283 17.04 -22.46 25.22
CA PRO A 283 16.44 -23.45 24.34
C PRO A 283 17.49 -24.30 23.61
N LEU A 284 18.71 -23.77 23.40
CA LEU A 284 19.82 -24.48 22.76
C LEU A 284 21.14 -24.19 23.49
N PRO A 285 21.92 -25.22 23.88
CA PRO A 285 21.54 -26.62 23.92
C PRO A 285 20.48 -26.88 25.01
N PHE A 286 19.44 -27.63 24.70
CA PHE A 286 18.43 -27.99 25.68
C PHE A 286 18.99 -29.03 26.67
N ASN A 287 19.22 -28.64 27.92
CA ASN A 287 19.77 -29.55 28.92
C ASN A 287 18.67 -30.45 29.51
N VAL A 288 18.52 -31.64 28.93
CA VAL A 288 17.48 -32.63 29.31
C VAL A 288 17.53 -33.04 30.78
N ALA A 289 18.72 -33.15 31.37
CA ALA A 289 18.87 -33.55 32.77
C ALA A 289 18.46 -32.43 33.72
N LYS A 290 18.98 -31.21 33.52
CA LYS A 290 18.57 -30.01 34.27
C LYS A 290 17.08 -29.71 34.09
N PHE A 291 16.48 -30.00 32.94
CA PHE A 291 15.04 -29.83 32.74
C PHE A 291 14.23 -30.71 33.69
N VAL A 292 14.52 -32.02 33.72
CA VAL A 292 13.75 -32.98 34.52
C VAL A 292 13.86 -32.71 36.02
N THR A 293 14.96 -32.12 36.50
CA THR A 293 15.09 -31.73 37.92
C THR A 293 14.15 -30.60 38.32
N HIS A 294 13.67 -29.79 37.37
CA HIS A 294 12.71 -28.72 37.62
C HIS A 294 11.25 -29.19 37.53
N VAL A 295 10.99 -30.44 37.11
CA VAL A 295 9.64 -31.00 37.03
C VAL A 295 9.26 -31.60 38.40
N PRO A 296 8.28 -31.03 39.13
CA PRO A 296 7.82 -31.57 40.41
C PRO A 296 7.45 -33.04 40.31
N SER A 297 7.73 -33.82 41.35
CA SER A 297 7.40 -35.25 41.39
C SER A 297 5.89 -35.53 41.34
N THR A 298 5.06 -34.54 41.69
CA THR A 298 3.60 -34.58 41.64
C THR A 298 3.01 -34.31 40.26
N THR A 299 3.84 -33.88 39.29
CA THR A 299 3.38 -33.51 37.94
C THR A 299 2.76 -34.71 37.25
N LYS A 300 1.51 -34.56 36.81
CA LYS A 300 0.75 -35.55 36.03
C LYS A 300 0.63 -35.12 34.57
N GLN A 301 0.59 -33.81 34.32
CA GLN A 301 0.46 -33.23 33.00
C GLN A 301 1.47 -32.11 32.79
N ILE A 302 2.04 -32.05 31.59
CA ILE A 302 2.82 -30.93 31.10
C ILE A 302 2.10 -30.36 29.87
N VAL A 303 1.98 -29.04 29.80
CA VAL A 303 1.42 -28.33 28.64
C VAL A 303 2.52 -27.44 28.06
N VAL A 304 2.98 -27.78 26.86
CA VAL A 304 3.98 -26.97 26.14
C VAL A 304 3.27 -25.84 25.40
N ILE A 305 3.73 -24.62 25.59
CA ILE A 305 3.31 -23.46 24.79
C ILE A 305 4.32 -23.30 23.67
N GLY A 306 3.96 -23.79 22.48
CA GLY A 306 4.88 -23.99 21.37
C GLY A 306 4.53 -23.15 20.16
N GLN A 307 5.49 -22.35 19.67
CA GLN A 307 5.34 -21.66 18.40
C GLN A 307 5.65 -22.60 17.24
N THR A 308 4.79 -22.60 16.21
CA THR A 308 5.11 -23.17 14.89
C THR A 308 4.72 -22.22 13.77
N LEU A 309 5.36 -22.38 12.60
CA LEU A 309 5.07 -21.56 11.43
C LEU A 309 3.84 -22.07 10.65
N ASP A 310 3.48 -23.35 10.82
CA ASP A 310 2.39 -24.01 10.09
C ASP A 310 1.11 -24.17 10.92
N GLY A 311 1.15 -23.87 12.22
CA GLY A 311 0.06 -24.07 13.17
C GLY A 311 -0.37 -25.53 13.41
N SER A 312 0.35 -26.52 12.89
CA SER A 312 -0.11 -27.93 12.90
C SER A 312 0.94 -28.94 13.32
N SER A 313 2.22 -28.71 13.05
CA SER A 313 3.29 -29.59 13.50
C SER A 313 3.58 -29.42 15.00
N PRO A 314 4.06 -30.46 15.70
CA PRO A 314 4.58 -30.30 17.06
C PRO A 314 5.77 -29.35 17.09
N SER A 315 5.85 -28.47 18.09
CA SER A 315 6.98 -27.53 18.18
C SER A 315 8.31 -28.23 18.50
N PHE A 316 9.41 -27.52 18.22
CA PHE A 316 10.74 -27.93 18.65
C PHE A 316 10.81 -28.13 20.17
N LEU A 317 10.21 -27.21 20.94
CA LEU A 317 10.19 -27.29 22.40
C LEU A 317 9.44 -28.54 22.88
N ARG A 318 8.29 -28.86 22.26
CA ARG A 318 7.53 -30.07 22.58
C ARG A 318 8.36 -31.34 22.36
N SER A 319 9.13 -31.37 21.28
CA SER A 319 10.02 -32.48 20.96
C SER A 319 11.13 -32.63 22.00
N GLN A 320 11.76 -31.53 22.43
CA GLN A 320 12.78 -31.54 23.49
C GLN A 320 12.23 -32.02 24.84
N VAL A 321 11.06 -31.53 25.23
CA VAL A 321 10.38 -31.92 26.47
C VAL A 321 10.01 -33.40 26.46
N SER A 322 9.42 -33.90 25.36
CA SER A 322 9.15 -35.34 25.17
C SER A 322 10.40 -36.18 25.38
N ALA A 323 11.48 -35.81 24.68
CA ALA A 323 12.73 -36.55 24.71
C ALA A 323 13.32 -36.57 26.13
N ALA A 324 13.32 -35.41 26.82
CA ALA A 324 13.85 -35.30 28.17
C ALA A 324 13.12 -36.22 29.16
N LEU A 325 11.78 -36.23 29.13
CA LEU A 325 10.97 -37.10 30.00
C LEU A 325 11.17 -38.57 29.66
N PHE A 326 11.21 -38.92 28.37
CA PHE A 326 11.45 -40.28 27.91
C PHE A 326 12.80 -40.82 28.40
N TYR A 327 13.89 -40.08 28.19
CA TYR A 327 15.23 -40.50 28.59
C TYR A 327 15.43 -40.63 30.11
N HIS A 328 14.61 -39.95 30.92
CA HIS A 328 14.64 -40.02 32.38
C HIS A 328 13.53 -40.90 32.97
N GLY A 329 12.84 -41.69 32.15
CA GLY A 329 11.82 -42.65 32.61
C GLY A 329 10.56 -42.01 33.22
N ARG A 330 10.27 -40.74 32.89
CA ARG A 330 9.09 -39.99 33.37
C ARG A 330 7.88 -40.20 32.44
N THR A 331 7.63 -41.43 32.01
CA THR A 331 6.64 -41.76 30.97
C THR A 331 5.18 -41.68 31.44
N SER A 332 4.93 -41.60 32.75
CA SER A 332 3.58 -41.45 33.30
C SER A 332 3.01 -40.04 33.17
N ILE A 333 3.84 -39.05 32.80
CA ILE A 333 3.42 -37.65 32.64
C ILE A 333 2.81 -37.48 31.25
N SER A 334 1.54 -37.08 31.20
CA SER A 334 0.88 -36.70 29.95
C SER A 334 1.50 -35.39 29.43
N VAL A 335 1.79 -35.31 28.14
CA VAL A 335 2.32 -34.07 27.57
C VAL A 335 1.45 -33.59 26.41
N SER A 336 0.81 -32.46 26.63
CA SER A 336 -0.04 -31.73 25.70
C SER A 336 0.69 -30.51 25.14
N GLU A 337 0.13 -29.90 24.10
CA GLU A 337 0.69 -28.70 23.49
C GLU A 337 -0.42 -27.71 23.12
N TYR A 338 -0.18 -26.43 23.36
CA TYR A 338 -0.90 -25.33 22.73
C TYR A 338 -0.01 -24.75 21.65
N ILE A 339 -0.42 -24.89 20.39
CA ILE A 339 0.31 -24.41 19.22
C ILE A 339 -0.19 -23.00 18.88
N TYR A 340 0.74 -22.05 18.74
CA TYR A 340 0.47 -20.71 18.25
C TYR A 340 1.38 -20.35 17.08
N GLN A 341 0.95 -19.41 16.24
CA GLN A 341 1.73 -18.87 15.12
C GLN A 341 2.36 -17.51 15.49
N PRO A 342 3.37 -17.03 14.73
CA PRO A 342 4.08 -15.77 15.03
C PRO A 342 3.21 -14.50 15.12
N ASP A 343 2.04 -14.50 14.50
CA ASP A 343 1.06 -13.42 14.50
C ASP A 343 0.14 -13.43 15.74
N PHE A 344 0.27 -14.44 16.61
CA PHE A 344 -0.55 -14.56 17.82
C PHE A 344 -0.39 -13.36 18.75
N ILE A 345 -1.53 -12.74 19.10
CA ILE A 345 -1.57 -11.55 19.95
C ILE A 345 -1.63 -11.97 21.42
N TRP A 346 -0.50 -11.80 22.10
CA TRP A 346 -0.39 -12.03 23.53
C TRP A 346 -1.08 -10.94 24.37
N SER A 347 -1.93 -11.38 25.29
CA SER A 347 -2.65 -10.55 26.27
C SER A 347 -2.99 -11.34 27.54
N PRO A 348 -3.40 -10.68 28.64
CA PRO A 348 -3.85 -11.34 29.86
C PRO A 348 -5.04 -12.28 29.64
N LYS A 349 -6.04 -11.90 28.83
CA LYS A 349 -7.18 -12.76 28.51
C LYS A 349 -6.78 -13.94 27.61
N ALA A 350 -5.82 -13.75 26.70
CA ALA A 350 -5.29 -14.85 25.89
C ALA A 350 -4.69 -15.94 26.78
N VAL A 351 -3.83 -15.56 27.75
CA VAL A 351 -3.26 -16.52 28.71
C VAL A 351 -4.33 -17.17 29.57
N LYS A 352 -5.31 -16.40 30.07
CA LYS A 352 -6.45 -16.95 30.82
C LYS A 352 -7.18 -18.02 30.00
N SER A 353 -7.51 -17.72 28.75
CA SER A 353 -8.19 -18.65 27.84
C SER A 353 -7.39 -19.93 27.62
N ILE A 354 -6.09 -19.80 27.36
CA ILE A 354 -5.19 -20.94 27.17
C ILE A 354 -5.16 -21.81 28.43
N VAL A 355 -4.89 -21.23 29.60
CA VAL A 355 -4.79 -21.99 30.84
C VAL A 355 -6.14 -22.65 31.18
N SER A 356 -7.25 -21.93 31.04
CA SER A 356 -8.61 -22.47 31.27
C SER A 356 -8.96 -23.61 30.30
N SER A 357 -8.38 -23.66 29.10
CA SER A 357 -8.62 -24.77 28.17
C SER A 357 -8.02 -26.11 28.65
N PHE A 358 -6.98 -26.07 29.48
CA PHE A 358 -6.37 -27.26 30.10
C PHE A 358 -6.81 -27.46 31.55
N ILE A 359 -7.17 -26.38 32.25
CA ILE A 359 -7.58 -26.37 33.65
C ILE A 359 -8.88 -25.55 33.76
N PRO A 360 -10.06 -26.15 33.53
CA PRO A 360 -11.33 -25.42 33.49
C PRO A 360 -11.67 -24.65 34.77
N GLU A 361 -11.19 -25.13 35.92
CA GLU A 361 -11.34 -24.52 37.25
C GLU A 361 -10.41 -23.30 37.46
N PHE A 362 -9.55 -22.97 36.49
CA PHE A 362 -8.58 -21.88 36.61
C PHE A 362 -9.28 -20.52 36.73
N THR A 363 -9.03 -19.86 37.85
CA THR A 363 -9.53 -18.51 38.13
C THR A 363 -8.38 -17.52 38.07
N TYR A 364 -8.53 -16.53 37.19
CA TYR A 364 -7.59 -15.42 37.06
C TYR A 364 -8.34 -14.15 36.69
N ASN A 365 -8.09 -13.08 37.43
CA ASN A 365 -8.65 -11.77 37.13
C ASN A 365 -7.70 -11.01 36.20
N ALA A 366 -7.86 -11.23 34.90
CA ALA A 366 -7.06 -10.59 33.87
C ALA A 366 -7.13 -9.05 33.93
N ASP A 367 -8.25 -8.49 34.40
CA ASP A 367 -8.49 -7.04 34.39
C ASP A 367 -7.82 -6.29 35.56
N SER A 368 -7.55 -6.95 36.69
CA SER A 368 -6.98 -6.31 37.89
C SER A 368 -5.48 -6.53 38.08
N SER A 369 -4.88 -7.41 37.27
CA SER A 369 -3.51 -7.91 37.49
C SER A 369 -2.44 -7.00 36.90
N PHE A 370 -2.82 -6.14 35.96
CA PHE A 370 -1.97 -5.15 35.33
C PHE A 370 -2.48 -3.77 35.76
N GLY A 371 -1.60 -2.77 35.83
CA GLY A 371 -1.96 -1.41 36.23
C GLY A 371 -3.08 -0.78 35.39
N GLU A 372 -3.31 0.51 35.59
CA GLU A 372 -4.34 1.24 34.84
C GLU A 372 -3.87 1.46 33.41
N GLY A 373 -4.39 0.64 32.49
CA GLY A 373 -4.14 0.73 31.06
C GLY A 373 -5.10 1.68 30.36
N PHE A 374 -4.61 2.35 29.31
CA PHE A 374 -5.32 3.30 28.48
C PHE A 374 -4.95 3.09 27.00
N ILE A 375 -5.90 3.37 26.11
CA ILE A 375 -5.68 3.25 24.66
C ILE A 375 -6.05 4.58 23.99
N TYR A 376 -5.17 5.04 23.11
CA TYR A 376 -5.37 6.19 22.24
C TYR A 376 -5.32 5.74 20.78
N TRP A 377 -6.33 6.09 19.99
CA TRP A 377 -6.48 5.74 18.58
C TRP A 377 -6.53 7.00 17.74
N ALA A 378 -5.75 7.06 16.67
CA ALA A 378 -5.72 8.19 15.75
C ALA A 378 -5.43 7.72 14.32
N SER A 379 -5.66 8.61 13.35
CA SER A 379 -4.97 8.47 12.06
C SER A 379 -3.47 8.67 12.28
N ASP A 380 -2.64 7.94 11.53
CA ASP A 380 -1.19 8.08 11.58
C ASP A 380 -0.68 9.42 10.98
N LYS A 381 -1.55 10.13 10.26
CA LYS A 381 -1.33 11.48 9.74
C LYS A 381 -1.91 12.58 10.63
N SER A 382 -2.45 12.21 11.79
CA SER A 382 -2.96 13.18 12.76
C SER A 382 -1.84 14.07 13.29
N ILE A 383 -2.10 15.37 13.33
CA ILE A 383 -1.27 16.35 14.02
C ILE A 383 -1.24 16.13 15.55
N ASN A 384 -2.26 15.47 16.11
CA ASN A 384 -2.41 15.16 17.53
C ASN A 384 -1.90 13.76 17.88
N ILE A 385 -1.19 13.09 16.95
CA ILE A 385 -0.61 11.76 17.17
C ILE A 385 0.29 11.70 18.42
N ASP A 386 0.81 12.84 18.87
CA ASP A 386 1.68 12.98 20.03
C ASP A 386 0.95 13.08 21.39
N VAL A 387 -0.40 13.16 21.41
CA VAL A 387 -1.18 13.36 22.63
C VAL A 387 -0.91 12.26 23.66
N ALA A 388 -0.90 10.99 23.24
CA ALA A 388 -0.61 9.87 24.13
C ALA A 388 0.78 10.00 24.77
N SER A 389 1.77 10.46 24.01
CA SER A 389 3.13 10.68 24.50
C SER A 389 3.24 11.84 25.48
N LYS A 390 2.47 12.92 25.29
CA LYS A 390 2.34 14.01 26.27
C LYS A 390 1.71 13.51 27.58
N LEU A 391 0.69 12.66 27.51
CA LEU A 391 0.05 12.04 28.67
C LEU A 391 1.01 11.12 29.43
N VAL A 392 1.76 10.28 28.72
CA VAL A 392 2.78 9.39 29.31
C VAL A 392 3.89 10.21 29.99
N LYS A 393 4.36 11.29 29.36
CA LYS A 393 5.35 12.19 29.96
C LYS A 393 4.83 12.78 31.27
N ALA A 394 3.58 13.26 31.31
CA ALA A 394 2.97 13.77 32.53
C ALA A 394 2.79 12.70 33.64
N LEU A 395 2.37 11.48 33.28
CA LEU A 395 2.24 10.36 34.23
C LEU A 395 3.60 9.96 34.82
N SER A 396 4.68 10.03 34.02
CA SER A 396 6.03 9.66 34.44
C SER A 396 6.65 10.57 35.51
N LEU A 397 6.08 11.77 35.69
CA LEU A 397 6.48 12.76 36.68
C LEU A 397 5.86 12.49 38.07
N GLU A 398 4.97 11.50 38.18
CA GLU A 398 4.41 11.10 39.47
C GLU A 398 5.35 10.19 40.25
N ASP A 399 5.61 10.55 41.51
CA ASP A 399 6.42 9.73 42.41
C ASP A 399 5.73 8.40 42.72
N GLY A 400 6.51 7.32 42.75
CA GLY A 400 6.03 5.97 43.10
C GLY A 400 5.17 5.29 42.03
N LYS A 401 5.11 5.85 40.81
CA LYS A 401 4.46 5.21 39.66
C LYS A 401 5.46 4.82 38.58
N PHE A 402 5.18 3.68 37.96
CA PHE A 402 5.81 3.22 36.74
C PHE A 402 4.87 3.48 35.58
N VAL A 403 5.45 3.77 34.42
CA VAL A 403 4.70 3.98 33.18
C VAL A 403 5.32 3.19 32.05
N SER A 404 4.49 2.68 31.16
CA SER A 404 4.92 2.09 29.90
C SER A 404 4.10 2.65 28.75
N LEU A 405 4.68 2.64 27.55
CA LEU A 405 4.06 3.06 26.30
C LEU A 405 4.46 2.09 25.18
N ARG A 406 3.46 1.60 24.44
CA ARG A 406 3.61 0.81 23.23
C ARG A 406 2.80 1.43 22.11
N THR A 407 3.47 1.83 21.03
CA THR A 407 2.83 2.43 19.85
C THR A 407 2.87 1.51 18.65
N LYS A 408 1.80 1.47 17.85
CA LYS A 408 1.65 0.60 16.67
C LYS A 408 1.16 1.39 15.46
N PHE A 409 1.54 0.94 14.26
CA PHE A 409 1.05 1.47 12.99
C PHE A 409 0.44 0.36 12.13
N ASP A 410 -0.72 0.66 11.55
CA ASP A 410 -1.37 -0.14 10.51
C ASP A 410 -1.57 0.76 9.29
N ASN A 411 -0.76 0.54 8.27
CA ASN A 411 -0.75 1.35 7.05
C ASN A 411 -1.82 0.89 6.05
N LEU A 412 -2.57 -0.18 6.35
CA LEU A 412 -3.61 -0.74 5.49
C LEU A 412 -4.99 -0.27 5.95
N ALA A 413 -5.27 -0.31 7.25
CA ALA A 413 -6.55 0.14 7.81
C ALA A 413 -6.65 1.67 7.82
N ASN A 414 -7.82 2.19 7.40
CA ASN A 414 -8.13 3.63 7.41
C ASN A 414 -7.10 4.50 6.66
N ALA A 415 -6.43 3.95 5.64
CA ALA A 415 -5.31 4.59 4.94
C ALA A 415 -4.10 4.97 5.83
N GLY A 416 -4.04 4.43 7.05
CA GLY A 416 -3.04 4.78 8.06
C GLY A 416 -3.68 4.99 9.43
N THR A 417 -3.46 4.03 10.32
CA THR A 417 -3.92 4.04 11.71
C THR A 417 -2.74 4.01 12.67
N PHE A 418 -2.82 4.83 13.72
CA PHE A 418 -1.92 4.83 14.85
C PHE A 418 -2.67 4.42 16.13
N GLN A 419 -2.04 3.56 16.92
CA GLN A 419 -2.51 3.23 18.25
C GLN A 419 -1.39 3.40 19.27
N ALA A 420 -1.67 4.08 20.37
CA ALA A 420 -0.83 4.09 21.55
C ALA A 420 -1.53 3.40 22.72
N GLN A 421 -0.87 2.41 23.29
CA GLN A 421 -1.29 1.73 24.53
C GLN A 421 -0.31 2.11 25.63
N PHE A 422 -0.82 2.60 26.75
CA PHE A 422 0.04 2.97 27.87
C PHE A 422 -0.57 2.56 29.20
N VAL A 423 0.29 2.20 30.15
CA VAL A 423 -0.12 1.70 31.46
C VAL A 423 0.56 2.49 32.56
N THR A 424 -0.15 2.74 33.65
CA THR A 424 0.45 3.24 34.90
C THR A 424 0.23 2.25 36.05
N SER A 425 1.28 1.99 36.81
CA SER A 425 1.28 0.96 37.85
C SER A 425 2.15 1.36 39.05
N LYS A 426 1.93 0.72 40.21
CA LYS A 426 2.75 0.93 41.42
C LYS A 426 4.07 0.16 41.40
N GLU A 427 4.16 -0.84 40.55
CA GLU A 427 5.32 -1.69 40.34
C GLU A 427 5.51 -1.96 38.86
N GLN A 428 6.67 -2.48 38.47
CA GLN A 428 6.93 -2.83 37.09
C GLN A 428 6.16 -4.09 36.71
N ILE A 429 5.31 -3.97 35.69
CA ILE A 429 4.48 -5.04 35.18
C ILE A 429 4.87 -5.39 33.73
N PRO A 430 4.55 -6.60 33.25
CA PRO A 430 4.70 -6.95 31.84
C PRO A 430 3.89 -6.02 30.96
N VAL A 431 4.47 -5.63 29.81
CA VAL A 431 3.79 -4.78 28.82
C VAL A 431 3.32 -5.66 27.68
N SER A 432 2.00 -5.89 27.63
CA SER A 432 1.33 -6.67 26.58
C SER A 432 0.25 -5.82 25.89
N ASN A 433 -0.47 -6.43 24.95
CA ASN A 433 -1.67 -5.82 24.42
C ASN A 433 -2.70 -5.55 25.53
N ILE A 434 -3.26 -4.34 25.54
CA ILE A 434 -4.40 -3.99 26.38
C ILE A 434 -5.66 -4.53 25.73
N ASP A 435 -6.24 -5.57 26.33
CA ASP A 435 -7.49 -6.21 25.89
C ASP A 435 -8.71 -5.82 26.74
N SER A 436 -8.50 -4.91 27.69
CA SER A 436 -9.49 -4.41 28.63
C SER A 436 -9.00 -3.08 29.21
N THR A 437 -9.57 -1.95 28.75
CA THR A 437 -9.30 -0.63 29.32
C THR A 437 -10.55 -0.03 29.95
N LYS A 438 -10.38 0.77 31.02
CA LYS A 438 -11.47 1.60 31.57
C LYS A 438 -11.74 2.84 30.72
N LEU A 439 -10.74 3.31 29.96
CA LEU A 439 -10.86 4.48 29.11
C LEU A 439 -10.11 4.30 27.79
N SER A 440 -10.80 4.59 26.70
CA SER A 440 -10.25 4.66 25.35
C SER A 440 -10.53 6.04 24.75
N VAL A 441 -9.55 6.62 24.07
CA VAL A 441 -9.69 7.90 23.35
C VAL A 441 -9.56 7.64 21.86
N VAL A 442 -10.56 8.01 21.08
CA VAL A 442 -10.63 7.80 19.64
C VAL A 442 -10.68 9.15 18.96
N GLU A 443 -9.63 9.51 18.23
CA GLU A 443 -9.50 10.84 17.62
C GLU A 443 -10.27 10.99 16.30
N ASP A 444 -10.65 9.87 15.67
CA ASP A 444 -11.33 9.91 14.39
C ASP A 444 -12.44 8.87 14.34
N VAL A 445 -13.66 9.32 14.03
CA VAL A 445 -14.85 8.49 13.83
C VAL A 445 -14.64 7.45 12.73
N SER A 446 -13.81 7.75 11.72
CA SER A 446 -13.49 6.82 10.62
C SER A 446 -12.90 5.51 11.12
N LEU A 447 -12.12 5.54 12.22
CA LEU A 447 -11.50 4.35 12.82
C LEU A 447 -12.53 3.31 13.26
N LEU A 448 -13.73 3.75 13.67
CA LEU A 448 -14.81 2.86 14.12
C LEU A 448 -15.39 2.00 12.98
N LYS A 449 -15.12 2.36 11.72
CA LYS A 449 -15.51 1.56 10.55
C LYS A 449 -14.52 0.43 10.25
N HIS A 450 -13.33 0.50 10.82
CA HIS A 450 -12.23 -0.43 10.54
C HIS A 450 -11.83 -1.27 11.76
N LEU A 451 -12.17 -0.83 12.98
CA LEU A 451 -11.75 -1.45 14.23
C LEU A 451 -12.91 -1.55 15.23
N ASP A 452 -13.04 -2.70 15.90
CA ASP A 452 -13.95 -2.85 17.03
C ASP A 452 -13.31 -2.29 18.31
N VAL A 453 -13.27 -0.95 18.40
CA VAL A 453 -12.72 -0.26 19.57
C VAL A 453 -13.49 -0.62 20.85
N ALA A 454 -14.81 -0.83 20.76
CA ALA A 454 -15.65 -1.16 21.92
C ALA A 454 -15.29 -2.52 22.52
N ALA A 455 -14.77 -3.47 21.73
CA ALA A 455 -14.27 -4.74 22.24
C ALA A 455 -13.10 -4.58 23.22
N THR A 456 -12.25 -3.56 23.04
CA THR A 456 -11.09 -3.29 23.92
C THR A 456 -11.43 -2.58 25.23
N VAL A 457 -12.67 -2.07 25.37
CA VAL A 457 -13.11 -1.36 26.57
C VAL A 457 -13.88 -2.31 27.50
N ALA A 458 -13.56 -2.21 28.80
CA ALA A 458 -14.21 -2.97 29.85
C ALA A 458 -15.68 -2.59 30.01
N GLU A 459 -16.49 -3.49 30.57
CA GLU A 459 -17.87 -3.17 30.94
C GLU A 459 -17.89 -1.97 31.90
N GLN A 460 -18.85 -1.05 31.70
CA GLN A 460 -18.93 0.21 32.45
C GLN A 460 -17.73 1.16 32.25
N GLY A 461 -16.85 0.89 31.28
CA GLY A 461 -15.77 1.79 30.89
C GLY A 461 -16.26 3.04 30.17
N SER A 462 -15.34 3.81 29.61
CA SER A 462 -15.63 5.06 28.89
C SER A 462 -14.87 5.14 27.57
N ILE A 463 -15.49 5.78 26.57
CA ILE A 463 -14.86 6.16 25.31
C ILE A 463 -15.01 7.67 25.13
N ALA A 464 -13.90 8.36 24.88
CA ALA A 464 -13.91 9.75 24.42
C ALA A 464 -13.66 9.76 22.91
N LEU A 465 -14.66 10.14 22.12
CA LEU A 465 -14.63 10.17 20.67
C LEU A 465 -14.56 11.61 20.18
N VAL A 466 -13.51 11.96 19.43
CA VAL A 466 -13.39 13.25 18.76
C VAL A 466 -14.18 13.20 17.45
N SER A 467 -15.10 14.14 17.29
CA SER A 467 -15.82 14.31 16.04
C SER A 467 -15.17 15.40 15.20
N GLN A 468 -14.96 15.08 13.92
CA GLN A 468 -14.57 16.05 12.90
C GLN A 468 -15.76 16.84 12.35
N LYS A 469 -16.92 16.73 12.99
CA LYS A 469 -18.16 17.44 12.66
C LYS A 469 -18.70 18.16 13.90
N ALA A 470 -19.30 19.31 13.69
CA ALA A 470 -19.87 20.15 14.74
C ALA A 470 -20.98 19.40 15.48
N VAL A 471 -20.92 19.45 16.81
CA VAL A 471 -21.83 18.74 17.72
C VAL A 471 -22.81 19.70 18.36
N LYS A 472 -22.39 20.96 18.56
CA LYS A 472 -23.10 22.00 19.32
C LYS A 472 -24.58 22.17 18.95
N ASP A 473 -24.94 22.02 17.68
CA ASP A 473 -26.31 22.26 17.18
C ASP A 473 -27.09 20.97 16.88
N LEU A 474 -26.56 19.80 17.25
CA LEU A 474 -27.23 18.51 17.06
C LEU A 474 -28.19 18.15 18.20
N ASP A 475 -29.32 17.51 17.88
CA ASP A 475 -30.18 16.91 18.90
C ASP A 475 -29.55 15.61 19.42
N LEU A 476 -28.83 15.72 20.52
CA LEU A 476 -28.16 14.61 21.20
C LEU A 476 -29.12 13.57 21.81
N ASN A 477 -30.45 13.74 21.70
CA ASN A 477 -31.46 12.74 22.10
C ASN A 477 -31.97 11.88 20.93
N SER A 478 -31.49 12.14 19.71
CA SER A 478 -31.83 11.41 18.49
C SER A 478 -30.69 10.47 18.08
N VAL A 479 -31.03 9.22 17.77
CA VAL A 479 -30.07 8.24 17.22
C VAL A 479 -29.52 8.70 15.87
N GLU A 480 -30.34 9.40 15.07
CA GLU A 480 -29.94 9.90 13.75
C GLU A 480 -28.78 10.89 13.82
N SER A 481 -28.69 11.68 14.91
CA SER A 481 -27.59 12.62 15.11
C SER A 481 -26.24 11.90 15.20
N TYR A 482 -26.18 10.73 15.84
CA TYR A 482 -24.94 9.96 15.95
C TYR A 482 -24.60 9.22 14.66
N VAL A 483 -25.60 8.60 14.03
CA VAL A 483 -25.39 7.77 12.83
C VAL A 483 -25.23 8.64 11.58
N LYS A 484 -26.21 9.47 11.24
CA LYS A 484 -26.23 10.25 10.00
C LYS A 484 -25.36 11.49 10.09
N ASN A 485 -25.48 12.28 11.17
CA ASN A 485 -24.73 13.52 11.28
C ASN A 485 -23.27 13.25 11.64
N LEU A 486 -22.99 12.54 12.74
CA LEU A 486 -21.61 12.28 13.18
C LEU A 486 -20.92 11.13 12.43
N GLY A 487 -21.65 10.26 11.74
CA GLY A 487 -21.08 9.15 10.97
C GLY A 487 -20.63 7.96 11.82
N ILE A 488 -21.13 7.83 13.05
CA ILE A 488 -20.78 6.75 13.98
C ILE A 488 -21.48 5.46 13.53
N PRO A 489 -20.75 4.34 13.34
CA PRO A 489 -21.35 3.07 12.95
C PRO A 489 -22.37 2.54 13.96
N GLU A 490 -23.49 2.02 13.46
CA GLU A 490 -24.53 1.41 14.28
C GLU A 490 -24.02 0.21 15.10
N SER A 491 -23.15 -0.62 14.50
CA SER A 491 -22.50 -1.74 15.18
C SER A 491 -21.73 -1.31 16.43
N PHE A 492 -21.02 -0.19 16.35
CA PHE A 492 -20.31 0.39 17.49
C PHE A 492 -21.28 0.85 18.58
N LEU A 493 -22.37 1.54 18.23
CA LEU A 493 -23.39 2.00 19.19
C LEU A 493 -24.07 0.83 19.91
N ILE A 494 -24.36 -0.26 19.19
CA ILE A 494 -24.89 -1.50 19.77
C ILE A 494 -23.89 -2.10 20.77
N SER A 495 -22.61 -2.17 20.40
CA SER A 495 -21.55 -2.73 21.26
C SER A 495 -21.36 -1.94 22.56
N ILE A 496 -21.33 -0.60 22.51
CA ILE A 496 -21.21 0.21 23.71
C ILE A 496 -22.46 0.09 24.61
N ALA A 497 -23.65 -0.07 24.02
CA ALA A 497 -24.87 -0.23 24.79
C ALA A 497 -24.89 -1.57 25.54
N LYS A 498 -24.50 -2.66 24.87
CA LYS A 498 -24.41 -4.01 25.48
C LYS A 498 -23.43 -4.05 26.65
N LYS A 499 -22.31 -3.35 26.56
CA LYS A 499 -21.28 -3.29 27.62
C LYS A 499 -21.49 -2.14 28.62
N ASN A 500 -22.54 -1.34 28.45
CA ASN A 500 -22.80 -0.13 29.23
C ASN A 500 -21.60 0.84 29.27
N ILE A 501 -20.90 1.01 28.15
CA ILE A 501 -19.73 1.88 28.02
C ILE A 501 -20.20 3.32 27.81
N LYS A 502 -19.77 4.24 28.68
CA LYS A 502 -20.09 5.66 28.57
C LYS A 502 -19.39 6.28 27.35
N LEU A 503 -20.14 6.93 26.48
CA LEU A 503 -19.61 7.63 25.31
C LEU A 503 -19.62 9.13 25.56
N PHE A 504 -18.45 9.75 25.39
CA PHE A 504 -18.26 11.20 25.42
C PHE A 504 -17.85 11.66 24.03
N ILE A 505 -18.53 12.67 23.49
CA ILE A 505 -18.20 13.28 22.22
C ILE A 505 -17.44 14.59 22.47
N ILE A 506 -16.25 14.69 21.88
CA ILE A 506 -15.45 15.91 21.80
C ILE A 506 -15.75 16.58 20.46
N ASP A 507 -16.27 17.80 20.48
CA ASP A 507 -16.47 18.62 19.28
C ASP A 507 -15.12 19.14 18.78
N GLY A 508 -14.50 18.42 17.83
CA GLY A 508 -13.20 18.76 17.27
C GLY A 508 -13.27 19.95 16.32
N GLU A 509 -14.31 20.03 15.49
CA GLU A 509 -14.49 21.09 14.49
C GLU A 509 -14.59 22.48 15.14
N THR A 510 -15.42 22.63 16.18
CA THR A 510 -15.68 23.95 16.79
C THR A 510 -14.50 24.50 17.60
N THR A 511 -13.49 23.67 17.92
CA THR A 511 -12.30 24.16 18.64
C THR A 511 -11.51 25.21 17.83
N ASN A 512 -11.69 25.25 16.50
CA ASN A 512 -11.10 26.22 15.54
C ASN A 512 -9.56 26.36 15.60
N ASP A 513 -8.88 25.53 16.40
CA ASP A 513 -7.46 25.63 16.71
C ASP A 513 -6.96 24.26 17.16
N GLU A 514 -6.19 23.65 16.29
CA GLU A 514 -5.64 22.31 16.45
C GLU A 514 -4.78 22.14 17.72
N SER A 515 -4.01 23.18 18.06
CA SER A 515 -3.18 23.15 19.28
C SER A 515 -4.07 23.13 20.52
N LYS A 516 -5.20 23.86 20.49
CA LYS A 516 -6.20 23.83 21.56
C LYS A 516 -6.94 22.51 21.64
N LEU A 517 -7.24 21.86 20.51
CA LEU A 517 -7.81 20.52 20.51
C LEU A 517 -6.89 19.52 21.22
N SER A 518 -5.59 19.53 20.92
CA SER A 518 -4.58 18.71 21.61
C SER A 518 -4.61 18.89 23.13
N LEU A 519 -4.68 20.14 23.61
CA LEU A 519 -4.77 20.45 25.04
C LEU A 519 -6.08 19.95 25.64
N PHE A 520 -7.18 20.08 24.91
CA PHE A 520 -8.49 19.67 25.39
C PHE A 520 -8.63 18.15 25.47
N ILE A 521 -8.13 17.39 24.49
CA ILE A 521 -8.12 15.92 24.53
C ILE A 521 -7.34 15.45 25.77
N GLN A 522 -6.19 16.06 26.07
CA GLN A 522 -5.44 15.75 27.29
C GLN A 522 -6.25 16.04 28.55
N ALA A 523 -6.93 17.18 28.63
CA ALA A 523 -7.77 17.52 29.79
C ALA A 523 -8.95 16.57 29.96
N VAL A 524 -9.60 16.18 28.86
CA VAL A 524 -10.69 15.18 28.89
C VAL A 524 -10.16 13.85 29.40
N PHE A 525 -8.99 13.41 28.93
CA PHE A 525 -8.34 12.22 29.47
C PHE A 525 -8.15 12.31 30.99
N TRP A 526 -7.54 13.39 31.50
CA TRP A 526 -7.31 13.57 32.94
C TRP A 526 -8.59 13.54 33.77
N LYS A 527 -9.65 14.19 33.27
CA LYS A 527 -10.95 14.22 33.92
C LYS A 527 -11.60 12.83 33.96
N LEU A 528 -11.58 12.10 32.85
CA LEU A 528 -12.24 10.79 32.74
C LEU A 528 -11.44 9.67 33.41
N ALA A 529 -10.11 9.68 33.30
CA ALA A 529 -9.24 8.65 33.88
C ALA A 529 -9.08 8.80 35.40
N PHE A 530 -8.92 10.04 35.88
CA PHE A 530 -8.49 10.30 37.26
C PHE A 530 -9.42 11.24 38.03
N GLY A 531 -10.50 11.74 37.43
CA GLY A 531 -11.46 12.63 38.10
C GLY A 531 -10.88 14.01 38.43
N LEU A 532 -9.86 14.46 37.72
CA LEU A 532 -9.16 15.72 38.01
C LEU A 532 -10.01 16.93 37.64
N ASP A 533 -9.90 18.00 38.43
CA ASP A 533 -10.51 19.29 38.14
C ASP A 533 -9.70 20.09 37.10
N VAL A 534 -10.23 21.23 36.66
CA VAL A 534 -9.59 22.06 35.63
C VAL A 534 -8.21 22.57 36.08
N ALA A 535 -8.04 22.86 37.37
CA ALA A 535 -6.78 23.38 37.89
C ALA A 535 -5.68 22.31 37.85
N GLU A 536 -6.00 21.09 38.25
CA GLU A 536 -5.06 19.97 38.20
C GLU A 536 -4.81 19.51 36.77
N CYS A 537 -5.84 19.43 35.91
CA CYS A 537 -5.64 19.17 34.47
C CYS A 537 -4.65 20.18 33.85
N THR A 538 -4.81 21.47 34.18
CA THR A 538 -3.92 22.55 33.73
C THR A 538 -2.50 22.32 34.20
N ASN A 539 -2.30 21.99 35.48
CA ASN A 539 -1.00 21.71 36.07
C ASN A 539 -0.29 20.54 35.36
N ARG A 540 -1.03 19.47 35.04
CA ARG A 540 -0.50 18.30 34.33
C ARG A 540 -0.07 18.60 32.91
N ILE A 541 -0.91 19.33 32.17
CA ILE A 541 -0.63 19.75 30.80
C ILE A 541 0.56 20.73 30.78
N TRP A 542 0.58 21.70 31.68
CA TRP A 542 1.63 22.71 31.72
C TRP A 542 3.01 22.11 32.03
N LYS A 543 3.07 21.07 32.88
CA LYS A 543 4.32 20.33 33.16
C LYS A 543 4.81 19.44 32.02
N SER A 544 3.93 19.02 31.11
CA SER A 544 4.31 18.16 29.97
C SER A 544 4.69 18.95 28.71
N ILE A 545 4.28 20.22 28.63
CA ILE A 545 4.68 21.16 27.59
C ILE A 545 6.20 21.34 27.63
N ASP A 546 6.87 21.09 26.51
CA ASP A 546 8.29 21.41 26.37
C ASP A 546 8.48 22.93 26.46
N SER A 547 9.59 23.36 27.05
CA SER A 547 9.90 24.73 27.45
C SER A 547 9.92 25.79 26.33
N GLY A 548 9.53 25.44 25.10
CA GLY A 548 9.45 26.34 23.95
C GLY A 548 8.07 26.98 23.71
N ALA A 549 6.99 26.53 24.36
CA ALA A 549 5.68 27.14 24.18
C ALA A 549 5.40 28.18 25.26
N ASP A 550 5.30 29.47 24.86
CA ASP A 550 4.92 30.61 25.71
C ASP A 550 3.42 30.61 26.05
N ILE A 551 2.88 29.47 26.50
CA ILE A 551 1.48 29.38 26.95
C ILE A 551 1.46 29.43 28.48
N SER A 552 0.84 30.48 29.02
CA SER A 552 0.67 30.61 30.47
C SER A 552 -0.35 29.59 31.00
N ALA A 553 -0.13 29.09 32.21
CA ALA A 553 -1.09 28.19 32.88
C ALA A 553 -2.48 28.85 33.03
N ALA A 554 -2.54 30.17 33.21
CA ALA A 554 -3.81 30.90 33.29
C ALA A 554 -4.61 30.81 31.98
N SER A 555 -3.95 30.98 30.84
CA SER A 555 -4.57 30.87 29.51
C SER A 555 -5.10 29.46 29.24
N ILE A 556 -4.35 28.42 29.65
CA ILE A 556 -4.81 27.03 29.55
C ILE A 556 -6.05 26.82 30.40
N SER A 557 -6.01 27.25 31.67
CA SER A 557 -7.14 27.08 32.60
C SER A 557 -8.42 27.79 32.11
N GLU A 558 -8.30 29.00 31.58
CA GLU A 558 -9.44 29.75 31.02
C GLU A 558 -10.06 29.02 29.83
N PHE A 559 -9.21 28.60 28.88
CA PHE A 559 -9.64 27.81 27.71
C PHE A 559 -10.34 26.51 28.13
N LEU A 560 -9.72 25.71 29.00
CA LEU A 560 -10.28 24.44 29.45
C LEU A 560 -11.62 24.62 30.16
N THR A 561 -11.79 25.67 30.97
CA THR A 561 -13.06 25.99 31.63
C THR A 561 -14.18 26.20 30.61
N GLY A 562 -13.92 26.96 29.54
CA GLY A 562 -14.86 27.15 28.45
C GLY A 562 -15.10 25.88 27.63
N ALA A 563 -14.03 25.15 27.31
CA ALA A 563 -14.06 23.95 26.49
C ALA A 563 -14.87 22.82 27.14
N PHE A 564 -14.68 22.55 28.44
CA PHE A 564 -15.47 21.53 29.14
C PHE A 564 -16.97 21.81 29.16
N LYS A 565 -17.37 23.08 29.07
CA LYS A 565 -18.77 23.48 29.03
C LYS A 565 -19.37 23.36 27.62
N ASN A 566 -18.58 23.64 26.59
CA ASN A 566 -19.08 23.85 25.24
C ASN A 566 -18.73 22.74 24.24
N PHE A 567 -17.66 21.97 24.48
CA PHE A 567 -17.07 21.05 23.49
C PHE A 567 -17.03 19.59 23.95
N LEU A 568 -17.48 19.28 25.18
CA LEU A 568 -17.60 17.92 25.67
C LEU A 568 -19.06 17.60 25.97
N SER A 569 -19.60 16.59 25.30
CA SER A 569 -20.97 16.11 25.52
C SER A 569 -20.96 14.64 25.94
N GLU A 570 -21.63 14.30 27.04
CA GLU A 570 -21.87 12.90 27.42
C GLU A 570 -23.16 12.41 26.73
N VAL A 571 -23.12 11.24 26.12
CA VAL A 571 -24.29 10.66 25.47
C VAL A 571 -25.33 10.30 26.54
N PRO A 572 -26.59 10.78 26.43
CA PRO A 572 -27.61 10.53 27.45
C PRO A 572 -27.87 9.04 27.67
N LEU A 573 -27.91 8.58 28.93
CA LEU A 573 -28.21 7.18 29.26
C LEU A 573 -29.52 6.67 28.62
N ALA A 574 -30.52 7.54 28.43
CA ALA A 574 -31.79 7.18 27.80
C ALA A 574 -31.64 6.70 26.34
N LEU A 575 -30.54 7.06 25.65
CA LEU A 575 -30.28 6.59 24.30
C LEU A 575 -29.73 5.17 24.24
N TYR A 576 -29.15 4.65 25.32
CA TYR A 576 -28.53 3.33 25.33
C TYR A 576 -29.54 2.22 25.06
N THR A 577 -30.76 2.36 25.57
CA THR A 577 -31.87 1.47 25.23
C THR A 577 -32.17 1.51 23.74
N LYS A 578 -32.26 2.72 23.15
CA LYS A 578 -32.49 2.88 21.70
C LYS A 578 -31.35 2.30 20.86
N PHE A 579 -30.10 2.47 21.30
CA PHE A 579 -28.94 1.89 20.63
C PHE A 579 -28.97 0.36 20.66
N SER A 580 -29.40 -0.24 21.77
CA SER A 580 -29.53 -1.70 21.87
C SER A 580 -30.65 -2.28 21.00
N GLU A 581 -31.62 -1.44 20.60
CA GLU A 581 -32.77 -1.79 19.75
C GLU A 581 -32.50 -1.53 18.26
N ILE A 582 -31.34 -0.98 17.88
CA ILE A 582 -30.98 -0.77 16.47
C ILE A 582 -30.93 -2.14 15.79
N ASN A 583 -31.80 -2.34 14.81
CA ASN A 583 -31.82 -3.53 13.99
C ASN A 583 -31.13 -3.22 12.66
N ILE A 584 -29.92 -3.77 12.47
CA ILE A 584 -29.18 -3.61 11.23
C ILE A 584 -29.91 -4.44 10.16
N GLU A 585 -30.64 -3.79 9.28
CA GLU A 585 -31.32 -4.45 8.16
C GLU A 585 -30.28 -5.15 7.28
N LYS A 586 -30.34 -6.48 7.23
CA LYS A 586 -29.59 -7.28 6.25
C LYS A 586 -30.23 -7.05 4.89
N LYS A 587 -29.53 -6.37 3.98
CA LYS A 587 -29.90 -6.43 2.56
C LYS A 587 -29.65 -7.84 2.07
N GLU A 588 -30.62 -8.44 1.39
CA GLU A 588 -30.61 -9.85 0.97
C GLU A 588 -29.41 -10.23 0.08
N ASP A 589 -28.72 -9.24 -0.51
CA ASP A 589 -27.59 -9.41 -1.43
C ASP A 589 -26.20 -9.11 -0.82
N GLU A 590 -26.11 -8.73 0.47
CA GLU A 590 -24.82 -8.44 1.12
C GLU A 590 -24.31 -9.67 1.90
N GLU A 591 -23.07 -10.11 1.62
CA GLU A 591 -22.35 -11.07 2.45
C GLU A 591 -22.31 -10.57 3.91
N GLU A 592 -22.32 -11.49 4.89
CA GLU A 592 -22.20 -11.08 6.29
C GLU A 592 -20.94 -10.22 6.47
N PRO A 593 -21.05 -8.99 7.00
CA PRO A 593 -19.90 -8.12 7.14
C PRO A 593 -18.87 -8.83 8.03
N ALA A 594 -17.64 -8.94 7.52
CA ALA A 594 -16.55 -9.51 8.28
C ALA A 594 -16.43 -8.80 9.63
N ALA A 595 -16.29 -9.57 10.71
CA ALA A 595 -16.13 -9.02 12.04
C ALA A 595 -14.92 -8.08 12.07
N LEU A 596 -15.11 -6.85 12.53
CA LEU A 596 -14.03 -5.88 12.60
C LEU A 596 -12.93 -6.38 13.56
N PRO A 597 -11.65 -6.19 13.20
CA PRO A 597 -10.55 -6.57 14.08
C PRO A 597 -10.60 -5.77 15.40
N ILE A 598 -10.36 -6.48 16.51
CA ILE A 598 -10.32 -5.90 17.86
C ILE A 598 -8.98 -5.19 18.10
N PHE A 599 -7.90 -5.81 17.62
CA PHE A 599 -6.53 -5.30 17.74
C PHE A 599 -6.02 -4.80 16.40
N VAL A 600 -5.17 -3.78 16.44
CA VAL A 600 -4.46 -3.26 15.26
C VAL A 600 -3.56 -4.36 14.69
N ASN A 601 -3.67 -4.59 13.38
CA ASN A 601 -2.71 -5.40 12.65
C ASN A 601 -1.47 -4.57 12.38
N GLU A 602 -0.39 -4.79 13.13
CA GLU A 602 0.82 -3.96 12.99
C GLU A 602 1.52 -4.30 11.66
N THR A 603 1.46 -3.39 10.68
CA THR A 603 2.04 -3.61 9.35
C THR A 603 3.34 -2.84 9.15
N SER A 604 3.65 -1.91 10.06
CA SER A 604 4.81 -1.02 9.95
C SER A 604 5.24 -0.50 11.33
N PHE A 605 6.47 -0.01 11.40
CA PHE A 605 7.04 0.68 12.56
C PHE A 605 6.95 2.21 12.48
N LEU A 606 6.47 2.72 11.33
CA LEU A 606 6.37 4.12 10.95
C LEU A 606 5.05 4.37 10.18
N PRO A 607 4.54 5.62 10.18
CA PRO A 607 3.35 5.99 9.41
C PRO A 607 3.43 5.65 7.93
N ASN A 608 2.26 5.61 7.29
CA ASN A 608 2.09 5.51 5.86
C ASN A 608 2.74 6.72 5.15
N ASN A 609 3.72 6.44 4.30
CA ASN A 609 4.48 7.45 3.56
C ASN A 609 3.78 7.93 2.28
N SER A 610 2.58 7.45 1.98
CA SER A 610 1.80 7.93 0.84
C SER A 610 1.45 9.41 0.97
N THR A 611 1.84 10.21 -0.02
CA THR A 611 1.42 11.59 -0.18
C THR A 611 0.33 11.66 -1.24
N ILE A 612 -0.77 12.34 -0.95
CA ILE A 612 -1.71 12.76 -1.99
C ILE A 612 -1.15 14.08 -2.52
N GLU A 613 -0.68 14.11 -3.77
CA GLU A 613 -0.28 15.37 -4.40
C GLU A 613 -1.53 16.21 -4.63
N GLU A 614 -1.57 17.42 -4.06
CA GLU A 614 -2.64 18.38 -4.35
C GLU A 614 -2.56 18.81 -5.82
N ILE A 615 -3.68 18.72 -6.52
CA ILE A 615 -3.78 19.19 -7.90
C ILE A 615 -3.85 20.72 -7.86
N PRO A 616 -2.92 21.44 -8.51
CA PRO A 616 -2.95 22.90 -8.53
C PRO A 616 -4.25 23.42 -9.16
N LEU A 617 -4.86 24.42 -8.54
CA LEU A 617 -6.08 25.03 -9.05
C LEU A 617 -5.78 26.00 -10.20
N PRO A 618 -6.59 26.01 -11.28
CA PRO A 618 -6.55 27.03 -12.31
C PRO A 618 -6.73 28.44 -11.74
N GLU A 619 -5.90 29.38 -12.18
CA GLU A 619 -6.00 30.80 -11.82
C GLU A 619 -5.89 31.66 -13.08
N THR A 620 -6.59 32.79 -13.11
CA THR A 620 -6.33 33.86 -14.08
C THR A 620 -5.05 34.61 -13.70
N SER A 621 -4.35 35.12 -14.71
CA SER A 621 -3.14 35.94 -14.50
C SER A 621 -3.11 37.10 -15.47
N GLU A 622 -2.33 38.13 -15.15
CA GLU A 622 -2.09 39.21 -16.09
C GLU A 622 -0.89 38.92 -16.99
N ILE A 623 -0.84 39.57 -18.16
CA ILE A 623 0.35 39.56 -19.03
C ILE A 623 1.60 40.04 -18.26
N SER A 624 1.43 40.94 -17.29
CA SER A 624 2.47 41.45 -16.40
C SER A 624 3.09 40.34 -15.52
N ASP A 625 2.28 39.40 -15.04
CA ASP A 625 2.74 38.26 -14.24
C ASP A 625 3.59 37.29 -15.06
N ILE A 626 3.21 37.06 -16.31
CA ILE A 626 4.02 36.26 -17.24
C ILE A 626 5.37 36.94 -17.48
N ALA A 627 5.36 38.25 -17.75
CA ALA A 627 6.59 39.00 -17.97
C ALA A 627 7.52 38.93 -16.75
N LYS A 628 6.96 38.97 -15.53
CA LYS A 628 7.71 38.78 -14.28
C LYS A 628 8.31 37.38 -14.17
N LYS A 629 7.51 36.33 -14.39
CA LYS A 629 7.96 34.92 -14.37
C LYS A 629 9.07 34.66 -15.40
N LEU A 630 8.94 35.20 -16.61
CA LEU A 630 9.94 35.09 -17.67
C LEU A 630 11.22 35.90 -17.41
N SER A 631 11.13 36.99 -16.63
CA SER A 631 12.27 37.83 -16.26
C SER A 631 13.07 37.28 -15.09
N PHE A 632 12.43 36.58 -14.15
CA PHE A 632 13.03 36.01 -12.93
C PHE A 632 12.90 34.49 -12.90
N LYS A 633 13.43 33.82 -13.93
CA LYS A 633 13.21 32.38 -14.16
C LYS A 633 13.65 31.51 -12.99
N GLU A 634 14.76 31.86 -12.34
CA GLU A 634 15.32 31.11 -11.21
C GLU A 634 14.45 31.24 -9.94
N ALA A 635 13.79 32.39 -9.75
CA ALA A 635 12.93 32.63 -8.58
C ALA A 635 11.55 31.97 -8.71
N TYR A 636 11.12 31.71 -9.95
CA TYR A 636 9.83 31.09 -10.28
C TYR A 636 9.97 29.69 -10.90
N GLU A 637 11.17 29.12 -10.89
CA GLU A 637 11.50 27.80 -11.45
C GLU A 637 11.03 27.61 -12.91
N VAL A 638 11.09 28.67 -13.72
CA VAL A 638 10.61 28.67 -15.10
C VAL A 638 11.68 28.09 -16.03
N GLU A 639 11.39 26.94 -16.63
CA GLU A 639 12.25 26.29 -17.61
C GLU A 639 11.67 26.35 -19.03
N ASN A 640 12.54 26.47 -20.04
CA ASN A 640 12.15 26.35 -21.45
C ASN A 640 12.70 25.04 -22.02
N LYS A 641 11.97 23.94 -21.81
CA LYS A 641 12.35 22.59 -22.27
C LYS A 641 11.35 22.07 -23.29
N LEU A 642 11.84 21.32 -24.28
CA LEU A 642 11.03 20.35 -25.02
C LEU A 642 10.58 19.29 -24.01
N ARG A 643 9.32 19.38 -23.54
CA ARG A 643 8.70 18.62 -22.44
C ARG A 643 8.93 17.10 -22.54
N PRO A 644 9.99 16.54 -21.91
CA PRO A 644 10.27 15.11 -21.94
C PRO A 644 9.54 14.37 -20.81
N ASP A 645 8.97 15.12 -19.87
CA ASP A 645 8.13 14.67 -18.74
C ASP A 645 6.77 14.14 -19.18
N LEU A 646 6.30 14.58 -20.37
CA LEU A 646 5.04 14.10 -20.89
C LEU A 646 5.19 12.63 -21.31
N PRO A 647 4.25 11.75 -20.91
CA PRO A 647 4.30 10.33 -21.27
C PRO A 647 4.22 10.11 -22.78
N VAL A 648 3.80 11.13 -23.53
CA VAL A 648 3.61 11.10 -24.98
C VAL A 648 4.42 12.20 -25.64
N LYS A 649 5.30 11.79 -26.57
CA LYS A 649 6.11 12.71 -27.35
C LYS A 649 5.32 13.26 -28.54
N ASN A 650 5.18 14.58 -28.59
CA ASN A 650 4.52 15.29 -29.68
C ASN A 650 5.53 15.72 -30.76
N PHE A 651 5.09 15.71 -32.01
CA PHE A 651 5.86 16.09 -33.19
C PHE A 651 5.05 17.07 -34.04
N VAL A 652 5.72 18.01 -34.68
CA VAL A 652 5.10 18.88 -35.70
C VAL A 652 5.46 18.31 -37.06
N VAL A 653 4.44 17.96 -37.84
CA VAL A 653 4.60 17.35 -39.18
C VAL A 653 3.89 18.20 -40.21
N LYS A 654 4.19 18.00 -41.50
CA LYS A 654 3.58 18.78 -42.60
C LYS A 654 2.73 17.91 -43.49
N VAL A 655 1.54 18.37 -43.87
CA VAL A 655 0.73 17.68 -44.88
C VAL A 655 1.49 17.65 -46.20
N LYS A 656 1.82 16.46 -46.68
CA LYS A 656 2.50 16.23 -47.96
C LYS A 656 1.51 15.92 -49.08
N GLU A 657 0.54 15.05 -48.81
CA GLU A 657 -0.57 14.72 -49.70
C GLU A 657 -1.87 14.66 -48.90
N ASN A 658 -2.96 15.16 -49.46
CA ASN A 658 -4.31 14.99 -48.94
C ASN A 658 -5.25 14.76 -50.11
N ARG A 659 -5.61 13.50 -50.36
CA ARG A 659 -6.31 13.08 -51.57
C ARG A 659 -7.49 12.18 -51.25
N ARG A 660 -8.66 12.53 -51.78
CA ARG A 660 -9.85 11.68 -51.73
C ARG A 660 -9.63 10.42 -52.58
N VAL A 661 -9.87 9.24 -51.99
CA VAL A 661 -9.71 7.94 -52.67
C VAL A 661 -11.03 7.35 -53.17
N THR A 662 -12.15 7.85 -52.68
CA THR A 662 -13.50 7.53 -53.16
C THR A 662 -13.98 8.54 -54.23
N PRO A 663 -14.84 8.15 -55.19
CA PRO A 663 -15.41 9.07 -56.19
C PRO A 663 -16.11 10.29 -55.57
N ALA A 664 -16.11 11.42 -56.27
CA ALA A 664 -16.66 12.68 -55.78
C ALA A 664 -18.19 12.64 -55.55
N ASP A 665 -18.89 11.80 -56.32
CA ASP A 665 -20.33 11.54 -56.26
C ASP A 665 -20.72 10.51 -55.18
N TYR A 666 -19.75 9.96 -54.45
CA TYR A 666 -20.00 8.96 -53.41
C TYR A 666 -20.28 9.59 -52.03
N ASP A 667 -21.15 8.96 -51.24
CA ASP A 667 -21.63 9.47 -49.94
C ASP A 667 -20.55 9.39 -48.84
N ARG A 668 -19.62 8.44 -48.93
CA ARG A 668 -18.49 8.33 -48.00
C ARG A 668 -17.26 9.07 -48.50
N TYR A 669 -16.70 9.91 -47.65
CA TYR A 669 -15.55 10.76 -47.92
C TYR A 669 -14.31 10.14 -47.29
N ILE A 670 -13.61 9.30 -48.06
CA ILE A 670 -12.39 8.63 -47.58
C ILE A 670 -11.18 9.30 -48.21
N PHE A 671 -10.18 9.62 -47.40
CA PHE A 671 -8.96 10.31 -47.78
C PHE A 671 -7.73 9.48 -47.45
N HIS A 672 -6.80 9.45 -48.40
CA HIS A 672 -5.41 9.14 -48.13
C HIS A 672 -4.68 10.43 -47.79
N ILE A 673 -3.95 10.41 -46.68
CA ILE A 673 -3.21 11.59 -46.22
C ILE A 673 -1.80 11.15 -45.89
N GLU A 674 -0.82 11.89 -46.40
CA GLU A 674 0.60 11.69 -46.13
C GLU A 674 1.12 12.90 -45.38
N PHE A 675 1.94 12.66 -44.37
CA PHE A 675 2.65 13.71 -43.65
C PHE A 675 4.15 13.54 -43.81
N ASP A 676 4.84 14.63 -44.16
CA ASP A 676 6.29 14.73 -44.13
C ASP A 676 6.77 14.86 -42.68
N ILE A 677 7.62 13.91 -42.27
CA ILE A 677 8.23 13.83 -40.94
C ILE A 677 9.75 14.08 -40.99
N SER A 678 10.27 14.56 -42.12
CA SER A 678 11.69 14.89 -42.30
C SER A 678 12.18 15.86 -41.23
N GLY A 679 13.29 15.52 -40.58
CA GLY A 679 13.92 16.37 -39.55
C GLY A 679 13.19 16.39 -38.19
N THR A 680 12.04 15.72 -38.05
CA THR A 680 11.31 15.65 -36.77
C THR A 680 11.91 14.64 -35.79
N GLY A 681 12.66 13.66 -36.30
CA GLY A 681 13.14 12.52 -35.53
C GLY A 681 12.02 11.58 -35.05
N MET A 682 10.81 11.69 -35.62
CA MET A 682 9.70 10.80 -35.32
C MET A 682 9.97 9.40 -35.87
N THR A 683 9.81 8.40 -35.02
CA THR A 683 9.88 6.99 -35.38
C THR A 683 8.58 6.31 -35.01
N TYR A 684 8.14 5.35 -35.81
CA TYR A 684 6.96 4.54 -35.55
C TYR A 684 7.15 3.12 -36.07
N ASP A 685 6.52 2.16 -35.40
CA ASP A 685 6.53 0.75 -35.76
C ASP A 685 5.19 0.31 -36.39
N ILE A 686 5.18 -0.89 -36.96
CA ILE A 686 3.99 -1.47 -37.59
C ILE A 686 2.87 -1.69 -36.55
N GLY A 687 1.67 -1.29 -36.93
CA GLY A 687 0.43 -1.41 -36.16
C GLY A 687 0.20 -0.27 -35.15
N GLU A 688 1.16 0.64 -34.98
CA GLU A 688 0.96 1.83 -34.16
C GLU A 688 -0.05 2.80 -34.77
N ALA A 689 -0.60 3.66 -33.92
CA ALA A 689 -1.54 4.69 -34.32
C ALA A 689 -0.92 6.09 -34.23
N LEU A 690 -1.26 6.95 -35.18
CA LEU A 690 -0.93 8.36 -35.14
C LEU A 690 -2.07 9.12 -34.44
N GLY A 691 -1.76 9.64 -33.25
CA GLY A 691 -2.61 10.54 -32.50
C GLY A 691 -2.55 11.94 -33.08
N ILE A 692 -3.64 12.40 -33.68
CA ILE A 692 -3.80 13.74 -34.23
C ILE A 692 -4.37 14.67 -33.16
N HIS A 693 -3.65 15.75 -32.85
CA HIS A 693 -4.09 16.79 -31.92
C HIS A 693 -4.90 17.84 -32.68
N ALA A 694 -6.13 17.48 -33.03
CA ALA A 694 -7.04 18.38 -33.73
C ALA A 694 -7.39 19.59 -32.87
N ARG A 695 -7.66 20.73 -33.52
CA ARG A 695 -8.06 21.98 -32.88
C ARG A 695 -9.54 22.25 -33.11
N ASN A 696 -10.17 22.96 -32.19
CA ASN A 696 -11.50 23.51 -32.43
C ASN A 696 -11.45 24.55 -33.55
N ASN A 697 -12.56 24.68 -34.27
CA ASN A 697 -12.64 25.69 -35.31
C ASN A 697 -12.61 27.09 -34.65
N GLU A 698 -11.61 27.90 -35.01
CA GLU A 698 -11.37 29.18 -34.37
C GLU A 698 -12.54 30.16 -34.50
N SER A 699 -13.26 30.16 -35.64
CA SER A 699 -14.41 31.06 -35.80
C SER A 699 -15.56 30.68 -34.87
N LEU A 700 -15.84 29.39 -34.72
CA LEU A 700 -16.84 28.91 -33.77
C LEU A 700 -16.43 29.20 -32.31
N VAL A 701 -15.14 29.09 -31.98
CA VAL A 701 -14.65 29.46 -30.65
C VAL A 701 -14.87 30.95 -30.39
N LYS A 702 -14.55 31.82 -31.34
CA LYS A 702 -14.76 33.27 -31.21
C LYS A 702 -16.24 33.64 -31.04
N GLU A 703 -17.13 32.95 -31.75
CA GLU A 703 -18.59 33.08 -31.56
C GLU A 703 -19.01 32.71 -30.13
N PHE A 704 -18.50 31.60 -29.59
CA PHE A 704 -18.78 31.18 -28.21
C PHE A 704 -18.21 32.16 -27.18
N LEU A 705 -16.96 32.61 -27.33
CA LEU A 705 -16.34 33.57 -26.41
C LEU A 705 -17.11 34.90 -26.37
N THR A 706 -17.57 35.36 -27.53
CA THR A 706 -18.42 36.56 -27.64
C THR A 706 -19.76 36.35 -26.94
N PHE A 707 -20.41 35.20 -27.15
CA PHE A 707 -21.65 34.84 -26.45
C PHE A 707 -21.49 34.76 -24.93
N TYR A 708 -20.37 34.18 -24.47
CA TYR A 708 -20.11 33.99 -23.04
C TYR A 708 -19.64 35.27 -22.34
N GLY A 709 -19.06 36.22 -23.10
CA GLY A 709 -18.51 37.47 -22.57
C GLY A 709 -17.07 37.37 -22.09
N LEU A 710 -16.27 36.47 -22.67
CA LEU A 710 -14.85 36.29 -22.35
C LEU A 710 -13.96 37.02 -23.36
N ASN A 711 -12.89 37.65 -22.88
CA ASN A 711 -11.91 38.31 -23.74
C ASN A 711 -10.84 37.30 -24.20
N GLU A 712 -10.66 37.20 -25.52
CA GLU A 712 -9.72 36.30 -26.19
C GLU A 712 -8.26 36.44 -25.69
N SER A 713 -7.87 37.65 -25.29
CA SER A 713 -6.49 37.99 -24.93
C SER A 713 -6.16 37.83 -23.44
N ASP A 714 -7.17 37.53 -22.61
CA ASP A 714 -6.94 37.28 -21.18
C ASP A 714 -6.14 35.99 -21.01
N VAL A 715 -5.45 35.85 -19.88
CA VAL A 715 -4.55 34.72 -19.62
C VAL A 715 -5.10 33.86 -18.49
N VAL A 716 -5.11 32.56 -18.70
CA VAL A 716 -5.54 31.55 -17.73
C VAL A 716 -4.53 30.41 -17.62
N LEU A 717 -4.38 29.87 -16.41
CA LEU A 717 -3.68 28.62 -16.16
C LEU A 717 -4.62 27.45 -16.41
N VAL A 718 -4.33 26.63 -17.42
CA VAL A 718 -5.19 25.49 -17.80
C VAL A 718 -4.49 24.19 -17.42
N PRO A 719 -5.20 23.18 -16.89
CA PRO A 719 -4.62 21.87 -16.69
C PRO A 719 -4.07 21.30 -18.00
N ASN A 720 -2.86 20.74 -17.95
CA ASN A 720 -2.29 20.04 -19.09
C ASN A 720 -3.14 18.80 -19.42
N LYS A 721 -3.30 18.51 -20.71
CA LYS A 721 -4.17 17.45 -21.23
C LYS A 721 -3.76 16.03 -20.82
N ASP A 722 -2.45 15.80 -20.67
CA ASP A 722 -1.87 14.50 -20.37
C ASP A 722 -1.50 14.36 -18.88
N ASN A 723 -1.26 15.48 -18.17
CA ASN A 723 -0.96 15.52 -16.74
C ASN A 723 -1.65 16.71 -16.04
N HIS A 724 -2.79 16.46 -15.41
CA HIS A 724 -3.59 17.49 -14.73
C HIS A 724 -2.90 18.17 -13.54
N HIS A 725 -1.81 17.60 -13.01
CA HIS A 725 -1.00 18.24 -11.96
C HIS A 725 -0.13 19.39 -12.50
N LEU A 726 -0.01 19.51 -13.82
CA LEU A 726 0.75 20.58 -14.46
C LEU A 726 -0.23 21.60 -15.04
N LEU A 727 -0.06 22.86 -14.65
CA LEU A 727 -0.80 23.98 -15.23
C LEU A 727 0.01 24.64 -16.33
N GLU A 728 -0.67 24.99 -17.41
CA GLU A 728 -0.09 25.69 -18.56
C GLU A 728 -0.73 27.05 -18.74
N THR A 729 0.11 28.09 -18.84
CA THR A 729 -0.35 29.43 -19.16
C THR A 729 -0.76 29.51 -20.63
N ARG A 730 -2.00 29.91 -20.89
CA ARG A 730 -2.55 30.13 -22.24
C ARG A 730 -3.41 31.38 -22.27
N THR A 731 -3.53 31.99 -23.45
CA THR A 731 -4.62 32.94 -23.68
C THR A 731 -5.96 32.20 -23.67
N VAL A 732 -7.05 32.89 -23.35
CA VAL A 732 -8.40 32.32 -23.42
C VAL A 732 -8.67 31.73 -24.80
N LEU A 733 -8.31 32.44 -25.88
CA LEU A 733 -8.48 31.92 -27.24
C LEU A 733 -7.73 30.59 -27.43
N GLN A 734 -6.46 30.53 -27.02
CA GLN A 734 -5.68 29.29 -27.14
C GLN A 734 -6.27 28.16 -26.29
N ALA A 735 -6.71 28.44 -25.07
CA ALA A 735 -7.32 27.44 -24.19
C ALA A 735 -8.57 26.81 -24.82
N PHE A 736 -9.46 27.62 -25.40
CA PHE A 736 -10.68 27.11 -26.04
C PHE A 736 -10.45 26.52 -27.43
N VAL A 737 -9.41 26.94 -28.16
CA VAL A 737 -9.06 26.35 -29.47
C VAL A 737 -8.33 25.02 -29.30
N GLU A 738 -7.41 24.94 -28.33
CA GLU A 738 -6.44 23.86 -28.24
C GLU A 738 -6.63 22.98 -27.01
N ASN A 739 -7.04 23.49 -25.84
CA ASN A 739 -7.05 22.72 -24.59
C ASN A 739 -8.39 22.07 -24.26
N LEU A 740 -9.52 22.71 -24.55
CA LEU A 740 -10.85 22.30 -24.07
C LEU A 740 -11.72 21.68 -25.16
N ASP A 741 -12.47 20.63 -24.84
CA ASP A 741 -13.40 19.95 -25.74
C ASP A 741 -14.76 20.68 -25.83
N ILE A 742 -14.76 22.00 -26.03
CA ILE A 742 -15.97 22.86 -25.98
C ILE A 742 -17.07 22.45 -26.98
N PHE A 743 -16.70 21.81 -28.10
CA PHE A 743 -17.64 21.28 -29.10
C PHE A 743 -17.83 19.76 -29.02
N GLY A 744 -17.34 19.12 -27.96
CA GLY A 744 -17.54 17.71 -27.67
C GLY A 744 -18.85 17.42 -26.93
N LYS A 745 -19.09 16.13 -26.68
CA LYS A 745 -20.29 15.62 -26.00
C LYS A 745 -20.12 15.71 -24.47
N PRO A 746 -20.93 16.51 -23.73
CA PRO A 746 -20.77 16.64 -22.28
C PRO A 746 -21.21 15.38 -21.52
N PRO A 747 -20.40 14.86 -20.57
CA PRO A 747 -20.76 13.73 -19.72
C PRO A 747 -21.74 14.13 -18.61
N LYS A 748 -22.37 13.17 -17.94
CA LYS A 748 -23.31 13.42 -16.84
C LYS A 748 -22.75 14.34 -15.74
N ARG A 749 -21.50 14.10 -15.31
CA ARG A 749 -20.80 14.90 -14.29
C ARG A 749 -20.72 16.39 -14.60
N PHE A 750 -20.70 16.76 -15.88
CA PHE A 750 -20.69 18.16 -16.29
C PHE A 750 -22.01 18.83 -15.90
N TYR A 751 -23.16 18.22 -16.21
CA TYR A 751 -24.47 18.74 -15.82
C TYR A 751 -24.63 18.86 -14.30
N GLU A 752 -24.12 17.88 -13.53
CA GLU A 752 -24.10 17.93 -12.06
C GLU A 752 -23.31 19.15 -11.56
N SER A 753 -22.13 19.39 -12.15
CA SER A 753 -21.29 20.54 -11.80
C SER A 753 -21.91 21.90 -12.12
N LEU A 754 -22.89 21.97 -13.03
CA LEU A 754 -23.53 23.22 -13.43
C LEU A 754 -24.64 23.68 -12.47
N ILE A 755 -25.23 22.77 -11.68
CA ILE A 755 -26.38 23.06 -10.81
C ILE A 755 -26.14 24.25 -9.86
N PRO A 756 -24.98 24.38 -9.18
CA PRO A 756 -24.72 25.51 -8.29
C PRO A 756 -24.65 26.87 -9.00
N TYR A 757 -24.38 26.89 -10.31
CA TYR A 757 -24.19 28.11 -11.11
C TYR A 757 -25.46 28.56 -11.83
N ALA A 758 -26.56 27.80 -11.76
CA ALA A 758 -27.84 28.15 -12.37
C ALA A 758 -28.58 29.18 -11.48
N SER A 759 -28.69 30.44 -11.95
CA SER A 759 -29.43 31.48 -11.21
C SER A 759 -30.92 31.50 -11.54
N ASN A 760 -31.35 30.85 -12.63
CA ASN A 760 -32.77 30.67 -12.96
C ASN A 760 -33.27 29.36 -12.37
N GLU A 761 -34.31 29.42 -11.53
CA GLU A 761 -34.88 28.25 -10.84
C GLU A 761 -35.43 27.17 -11.79
N GLU A 762 -35.99 27.55 -12.95
CA GLU A 762 -36.47 26.57 -13.95
C GLU A 762 -35.31 25.83 -14.62
N GLU A 763 -34.23 26.55 -14.95
CA GLU A 763 -33.01 25.96 -15.51
C GLU A 763 -32.34 25.03 -14.50
N LYS A 764 -32.21 25.49 -13.25
CA LYS A 764 -31.64 24.71 -12.14
C LYS A 764 -32.42 23.41 -11.92
N LYS A 765 -33.75 23.50 -11.83
CA LYS A 765 -34.61 22.32 -11.69
C LYS A 765 -34.45 21.37 -12.88
N LYS A 766 -34.33 21.88 -14.11
CA LYS A 766 -34.14 21.02 -15.27
C LYS A 766 -32.78 20.31 -15.25
N LEU A 767 -31.72 20.97 -14.79
CA LEU A 767 -30.40 20.36 -14.59
C LEU A 767 -30.44 19.28 -13.51
N GLU A 768 -31.09 19.56 -12.37
CA GLU A 768 -31.32 18.58 -11.30
C GLU A 768 -32.09 17.36 -11.82
N ASP A 769 -33.17 17.57 -12.58
CA ASP A 769 -33.97 16.51 -13.19
C ASP A 769 -33.13 15.64 -14.14
N LEU A 770 -32.28 16.25 -15.00
CA LEU A 770 -31.44 15.56 -15.99
C LEU A 770 -30.44 14.58 -15.37
N VAL A 771 -29.94 14.87 -14.17
CA VAL A 771 -28.93 14.05 -13.50
C VAL A 771 -29.54 12.95 -12.62
N THR A 772 -30.85 12.95 -12.43
CA THR A 772 -31.56 11.85 -11.77
C THR A 772 -31.60 10.58 -12.65
N PRO A 773 -31.84 9.40 -12.06
CA PRO A 773 -32.10 8.18 -12.83
C PRO A 773 -33.28 8.32 -13.81
N ALA A 774 -34.33 9.07 -13.45
CA ALA A 774 -35.47 9.32 -14.32
C ALA A 774 -35.11 10.23 -15.51
N GLY A 775 -34.18 11.17 -15.32
CA GLY A 775 -33.67 12.07 -16.36
C GLY A 775 -32.70 11.42 -17.35
N ALA A 776 -32.23 10.20 -17.11
CA ALA A 776 -31.24 9.53 -17.96
C ALA A 776 -31.69 9.41 -19.43
N VAL A 777 -33.00 9.25 -19.68
CA VAL A 777 -33.57 9.20 -21.03
C VAL A 777 -33.46 10.57 -21.73
N ASP A 778 -33.80 11.64 -21.01
CA ASP A 778 -33.69 13.01 -21.51
C ASP A 778 -32.23 13.41 -21.75
N LEU A 779 -31.33 13.04 -20.84
CA LEU A 779 -29.89 13.26 -20.98
C LEU A 779 -29.33 12.52 -22.21
N LYS A 780 -29.73 11.25 -22.41
CA LYS A 780 -29.34 10.49 -23.59
C LYS A 780 -29.89 11.11 -24.87
N ARG A 781 -31.12 11.65 -24.85
CA ARG A 781 -31.68 12.43 -25.97
C ARG A 781 -30.81 13.64 -26.28
N PHE A 782 -30.43 14.43 -25.28
CA PHE A 782 -29.56 15.61 -25.47
C PHE A 782 -28.23 15.24 -26.13
N GLN A 783 -27.68 14.10 -25.75
CA GLN A 783 -26.37 13.63 -26.21
C GLN A 783 -26.40 12.95 -27.60
N ASP A 784 -27.34 12.02 -27.82
CA ASP A 784 -27.32 11.09 -28.96
C ASP A 784 -28.33 11.44 -30.06
N VAL A 785 -29.29 12.32 -29.75
CA VAL A 785 -30.35 12.72 -30.69
C VAL A 785 -30.23 14.19 -31.04
N GLU A 786 -30.11 15.07 -30.03
CA GLU A 786 -29.92 16.51 -30.25
C GLU A 786 -28.46 16.88 -30.55
N TYR A 787 -27.50 16.02 -30.18
CA TYR A 787 -26.06 16.24 -30.32
C TYR A 787 -25.59 17.58 -29.73
N TYR A 788 -26.09 17.90 -28.53
CA TYR A 788 -25.67 19.09 -27.80
C TYR A 788 -24.23 18.98 -27.31
N THR A 789 -23.46 20.01 -27.62
CA THR A 789 -22.09 20.22 -27.16
C THR A 789 -22.06 21.02 -25.87
N TYR A 790 -20.89 21.17 -25.23
CA TYR A 790 -20.75 22.04 -24.06
C TYR A 790 -21.21 23.47 -24.38
N ALA A 791 -20.83 24.00 -25.55
CA ALA A 791 -21.32 25.29 -26.04
C ALA A 791 -22.85 25.34 -26.16
N ASP A 792 -23.48 24.33 -26.76
CA ASP A 792 -24.95 24.27 -26.91
C ASP A 792 -25.67 24.24 -25.54
N ILE A 793 -25.06 23.63 -24.52
CA ILE A 793 -25.64 23.58 -23.17
C ILE A 793 -25.64 24.97 -22.51
N PHE A 794 -24.60 25.78 -22.68
CA PHE A 794 -24.59 27.16 -22.16
C PHE A 794 -25.56 28.10 -22.92
N GLU A 795 -25.84 27.81 -24.19
CA GLU A 795 -26.92 28.47 -24.94
C GLU A 795 -28.32 28.04 -24.47
N LEU A 796 -28.48 26.77 -24.10
CA LEU A 796 -29.75 26.20 -23.63
C LEU A 796 -30.08 26.65 -22.19
N PHE A 797 -29.07 26.84 -21.35
CA PHE A 797 -29.19 27.29 -19.96
C PHE A 797 -28.40 28.60 -19.75
N PRO A 798 -28.90 29.74 -20.26
CA PRO A 798 -28.18 31.01 -20.26
C PRO A 798 -27.95 31.60 -18.87
N SER A 799 -28.64 31.15 -17.82
CA SER A 799 -28.38 31.58 -16.44
C SER A 799 -27.13 30.93 -15.83
N VAL A 800 -26.66 29.83 -16.42
CA VAL A 800 -25.48 29.09 -15.96
C VAL A 800 -24.22 29.80 -16.40
N ARG A 801 -23.50 30.39 -15.43
CA ARG A 801 -22.29 31.20 -15.67
C ARG A 801 -21.13 30.91 -14.70
N PRO A 802 -20.51 29.71 -14.76
CA PRO A 802 -19.21 29.49 -14.14
C PRO A 802 -18.18 30.53 -14.55
N SER A 803 -17.25 30.86 -13.66
CA SER A 803 -16.06 31.65 -13.95
C SER A 803 -15.13 30.94 -14.95
N LEU A 804 -14.16 31.67 -15.50
CA LEU A 804 -13.20 31.12 -16.47
C LEU A 804 -12.38 29.97 -15.86
N GLU A 805 -11.96 30.12 -14.61
CA GLU A 805 -11.22 29.14 -13.83
C GLU A 805 -12.05 27.86 -13.63
N GLU A 806 -13.33 28.02 -13.32
CA GLU A 806 -14.25 26.88 -13.19
C GLU A 806 -14.51 26.21 -14.55
N LEU A 807 -14.68 26.99 -15.63
CA LEU A 807 -14.87 26.46 -16.99
C LEU A 807 -13.71 25.54 -17.42
N VAL A 808 -12.46 25.97 -17.19
CA VAL A 808 -11.29 25.17 -17.56
C VAL A 808 -11.15 23.90 -16.70
N THR A 809 -11.79 23.85 -15.53
CA THR A 809 -11.88 22.66 -14.68
C THR A 809 -13.00 21.71 -15.08
N ILE A 810 -14.20 22.24 -15.40
CA ILE A 810 -15.39 21.41 -15.63
C ILE A 810 -15.50 20.87 -17.08
N ILE A 811 -14.92 21.56 -18.06
CA ILE A 811 -14.91 21.12 -19.46
C ILE A 811 -13.79 20.09 -19.65
N GLU A 812 -14.09 18.98 -20.32
CA GLU A 812 -13.07 17.96 -20.57
C GLU A 812 -11.93 18.47 -21.47
N PRO A 813 -10.70 17.99 -21.25
CA PRO A 813 -9.58 18.31 -22.13
C PRO A 813 -9.83 17.76 -23.54
N LEU A 814 -9.41 18.52 -24.55
CA LEU A 814 -9.48 18.15 -25.96
C LEU A 814 -8.49 17.02 -26.27
N LYS A 815 -9.01 15.80 -26.37
CA LYS A 815 -8.22 14.57 -26.59
C LYS A 815 -7.76 14.47 -28.04
N ARG A 816 -6.56 13.92 -28.24
CA ARG A 816 -6.08 13.54 -29.59
C ARG A 816 -6.93 12.41 -30.16
N ARG A 817 -7.13 12.40 -31.48
CA ARG A 817 -7.79 11.29 -32.17
C ARG A 817 -6.76 10.37 -32.79
N GLU A 818 -6.83 9.10 -32.44
CA GLU A 818 -5.90 8.07 -32.91
C GLU A 818 -6.40 7.46 -34.22
N TYR A 819 -5.49 7.37 -35.19
CA TYR A 819 -5.72 6.73 -36.48
C TYR A 819 -4.61 5.73 -36.73
N SER A 820 -4.95 4.47 -37.07
CA SER A 820 -3.96 3.44 -37.39
C SER A 820 -3.09 3.90 -38.58
N ILE A 821 -1.78 3.72 -38.45
CA ILE A 821 -0.83 4.15 -39.49
C ILE A 821 -0.95 3.23 -40.71
N ALA A 822 -0.94 3.83 -41.90
CA ALA A 822 -1.13 3.18 -43.19
C ALA A 822 0.15 3.06 -44.03
N SER A 823 1.32 3.20 -43.42
CA SER A 823 2.63 3.04 -44.06
C SER A 823 3.62 2.28 -43.19
N SER A 824 4.59 1.61 -43.82
CA SER A 824 5.82 1.16 -43.15
C SER A 824 6.87 2.27 -43.19
N GLN A 825 7.46 2.60 -42.03
CA GLN A 825 8.57 3.57 -42.01
C GLN A 825 9.83 3.02 -42.71
N LYS A 826 9.96 1.71 -42.87
CA LYS A 826 11.08 1.11 -43.63
C LYS A 826 10.97 1.37 -45.12
N VAL A 827 9.74 1.46 -45.64
CA VAL A 827 9.46 1.81 -47.04
C VAL A 827 9.41 3.32 -47.24
N HIS A 828 8.87 4.05 -46.26
CA HIS A 828 8.72 5.50 -46.30
C HIS A 828 9.42 6.16 -45.09
N PRO A 829 10.77 6.29 -45.09
CA PRO A 829 11.52 6.73 -43.90
C PRO A 829 11.14 8.12 -43.38
N ASN A 830 10.71 8.99 -44.27
CA ASN A 830 10.43 10.39 -44.00
C ASN A 830 8.94 10.72 -44.08
N GLU A 831 8.06 9.72 -44.11
CA GLU A 831 6.62 9.95 -44.31
C GLU A 831 5.79 9.04 -43.41
N VAL A 832 4.63 9.53 -42.96
CA VAL A 832 3.62 8.72 -42.29
C VAL A 832 2.28 8.90 -42.99
N HIS A 833 1.60 7.79 -43.28
CA HIS A 833 0.40 7.79 -44.10
C HIS A 833 -0.80 7.40 -43.24
N LEU A 834 -1.96 8.00 -43.51
CA LEU A 834 -3.24 7.64 -42.90
C LEU A 834 -4.29 7.36 -43.98
N LEU A 835 -5.31 6.60 -43.58
CA LEU A 835 -6.52 6.36 -44.34
C LEU A 835 -7.73 6.70 -43.46
N ILE A 836 -8.36 7.84 -43.72
CA ILE A 836 -9.35 8.45 -42.81
C ILE A 836 -10.69 8.59 -43.52
N VAL A 837 -11.78 8.37 -42.79
CA VAL A 837 -13.14 8.71 -43.25
C VAL A 837 -13.61 9.97 -42.53
N VAL A 838 -14.07 10.95 -43.31
CA VAL A 838 -14.76 12.14 -42.77
C VAL A 838 -16.18 11.74 -42.39
N VAL A 839 -16.56 12.06 -41.16
CA VAL A 839 -17.88 11.78 -40.61
C VAL A 839 -18.65 13.09 -40.61
N ASP A 840 -19.81 13.13 -41.25
CA ASP A 840 -20.76 14.24 -41.21
C ASP A 840 -22.17 13.74 -40.92
N TRP A 841 -22.98 14.60 -40.31
CA TRP A 841 -24.40 14.36 -40.06
C TRP A 841 -25.16 15.67 -40.02
N VAL A 842 -26.49 15.61 -39.99
CA VAL A 842 -27.36 16.77 -39.80
C VAL A 842 -28.06 16.59 -38.46
N ASP A 843 -27.95 17.58 -37.58
CA ASP A 843 -28.65 17.56 -36.29
C ASP A 843 -30.14 17.96 -36.45
N ASN A 844 -30.91 17.84 -35.37
CA ASN A 844 -32.35 18.17 -35.39
C ASN A 844 -32.64 19.66 -35.64
N LYS A 845 -31.65 20.55 -35.46
CA LYS A 845 -31.75 21.97 -35.81
C LYS A 845 -31.43 22.22 -37.29
N GLY A 846 -31.15 21.17 -38.07
CA GLY A 846 -30.78 21.26 -39.47
C GLY A 846 -29.34 21.71 -39.70
N ARG A 847 -28.51 21.78 -38.65
CA ARG A 847 -27.10 22.17 -38.78
C ARG A 847 -26.31 20.98 -39.28
N LYS A 848 -25.46 21.21 -40.29
CA LYS A 848 -24.51 20.21 -40.76
C LYS A 848 -23.33 20.14 -39.78
N ARG A 849 -23.16 18.99 -39.14
CA ARG A 849 -22.15 18.70 -38.13
C ARG A 849 -21.09 17.76 -38.70
N TYR A 850 -19.92 17.77 -38.08
CA TYR A 850 -18.76 16.99 -38.52
C TYR A 850 -18.05 16.36 -37.33
N GLY A 851 -17.38 15.23 -37.58
CA GLY A 851 -16.37 14.71 -36.66
C GLY A 851 -15.20 15.68 -36.57
N GLN A 852 -14.89 16.18 -35.37
CA GLN A 852 -13.91 17.24 -35.13
C GLN A 852 -12.56 16.97 -35.81
N ALA A 853 -11.94 15.82 -35.51
CA ALA A 853 -10.61 15.49 -36.02
C ALA A 853 -10.60 15.17 -37.52
N SER A 854 -11.57 14.40 -38.01
CA SER A 854 -11.58 14.02 -39.44
C SER A 854 -11.84 15.21 -40.34
N LYS A 855 -12.69 16.16 -39.90
CA LYS A 855 -12.91 17.44 -40.59
C LYS A 855 -11.71 18.38 -40.51
N TYR A 856 -11.10 18.50 -39.34
CA TYR A 856 -9.86 19.28 -39.17
C TYR A 856 -8.78 18.85 -40.16
N ILE A 857 -8.49 17.55 -40.23
CA ILE A 857 -7.43 17.04 -41.11
C ILE A 857 -7.83 17.15 -42.58
N SER A 858 -9.09 16.85 -42.94
CA SER A 858 -9.52 16.90 -44.34
C SER A 858 -9.43 18.29 -44.96
N ASP A 859 -9.57 19.35 -44.14
CA ASP A 859 -9.54 20.73 -44.60
C ASP A 859 -8.11 21.30 -44.70
N LEU A 860 -7.10 20.58 -44.22
CA LEU A 860 -5.70 21.04 -44.31
C LEU A 860 -5.20 20.98 -45.75
N ALA A 861 -4.70 22.12 -46.23
CA ALA A 861 -3.98 22.20 -47.48
C ALA A 861 -2.59 21.57 -47.35
N VAL A 862 -2.05 21.07 -48.46
CA VAL A 862 -0.65 20.62 -48.55
C VAL A 862 0.28 21.75 -48.08
N GLY A 863 1.26 21.40 -47.23
CA GLY A 863 2.18 22.31 -46.57
C GLY A 863 1.74 22.78 -45.18
N SER A 864 0.50 22.52 -44.77
CA SER A 864 0.01 22.88 -43.42
C SER A 864 0.72 22.06 -42.34
N GLU A 865 1.04 22.70 -41.21
CA GLU A 865 1.62 22.04 -40.04
C GLU A 865 0.54 21.59 -39.05
N LEU A 866 0.74 20.43 -38.44
CA LEU A 866 -0.10 19.93 -37.35
C LEU A 866 0.72 19.15 -36.31
N VAL A 867 0.16 19.06 -35.10
CA VAL A 867 0.77 18.33 -33.99
C VAL A 867 0.25 16.90 -33.98
N VAL A 868 1.17 15.95 -33.92
CA VAL A 868 0.90 14.51 -33.88
C VAL A 868 1.70 13.83 -32.77
N SER A 869 1.27 12.64 -32.39
CA SER A 869 2.01 11.77 -31.46
C SER A 869 1.85 10.31 -31.87
N VAL A 870 2.85 9.48 -31.61
CA VAL A 870 2.78 8.04 -31.90
C VAL A 870 2.27 7.30 -30.66
N LYS A 871 1.34 6.37 -30.86
CA LYS A 871 0.81 5.52 -29.79
C LYS A 871 1.16 4.05 -30.04
N PRO A 872 1.73 3.35 -29.05
CA PRO A 872 1.93 1.91 -29.11
C PRO A 872 0.62 1.14 -29.25
N SER A 873 0.63 0.08 -30.06
CA SER A 873 -0.50 -0.82 -30.27
C SER A 873 -0.13 -2.27 -29.95
N VAL A 874 -1.16 -3.09 -29.73
CA VAL A 874 -1.05 -4.55 -29.63
C VAL A 874 -0.90 -5.21 -31.00
N MET A 875 -1.18 -4.51 -32.11
CA MET A 875 -1.05 -5.03 -33.48
C MET A 875 0.41 -5.14 -33.90
N LYS A 876 1.13 -6.13 -33.37
CA LYS A 876 2.52 -6.40 -33.75
C LYS A 876 2.60 -7.50 -34.79
N LEU A 877 3.62 -7.41 -35.65
CA LEU A 877 3.97 -8.51 -36.54
C LEU A 877 4.45 -9.72 -35.74
N PRO A 878 4.30 -10.94 -36.27
CA PRO A 878 4.87 -12.13 -35.66
C PRO A 878 6.40 -12.02 -35.56
N PRO A 879 7.03 -12.70 -34.59
CA PRO A 879 8.47 -12.57 -34.35
C PRO A 879 9.34 -13.03 -35.54
N SER A 880 8.83 -13.89 -36.41
CA SER A 880 9.53 -14.34 -37.62
C SER A 880 8.88 -13.82 -38.91
N PRO A 881 9.67 -13.28 -39.86
CA PRO A 881 9.18 -12.91 -41.21
C PRO A 881 8.50 -14.07 -41.96
N LYS A 882 8.89 -15.32 -41.65
CA LYS A 882 8.35 -16.55 -42.25
C LYS A 882 6.97 -16.93 -41.72
N GLN A 883 6.52 -16.35 -40.61
CA GLN A 883 5.19 -16.66 -40.10
C GLN A 883 4.10 -15.99 -40.95
N PRO A 884 3.04 -16.72 -41.30
CA PRO A 884 1.94 -16.17 -42.08
C PRO A 884 1.16 -15.09 -41.33
N VAL A 885 0.60 -14.16 -42.09
CA VAL A 885 -0.31 -13.12 -41.57
C VAL A 885 -1.62 -13.15 -42.35
N ILE A 886 -2.73 -13.22 -41.62
CA ILE A 886 -4.08 -13.20 -42.15
C ILE A 886 -4.73 -11.92 -41.68
N MET A 887 -5.11 -11.05 -42.62
CA MET A 887 -5.56 -9.69 -42.35
C MET A 887 -6.98 -9.50 -42.85
N SER A 888 -7.89 -9.02 -42.00
CA SER A 888 -9.30 -8.78 -42.30
C SER A 888 -9.64 -7.31 -42.02
N GLY A 889 -9.88 -6.53 -43.08
CA GLY A 889 -10.08 -5.07 -42.99
C GLY A 889 -11.37 -4.58 -43.62
N LEU A 890 -12.12 -3.77 -42.88
CA LEU A 890 -13.35 -3.13 -43.40
C LEU A 890 -13.14 -1.63 -43.60
N GLY A 891 -13.28 -1.16 -44.84
CA GLY A 891 -13.13 0.25 -45.19
C GLY A 891 -11.77 0.81 -44.75
N THR A 892 -11.78 1.83 -43.88
CA THR A 892 -10.55 2.43 -43.33
C THR A 892 -9.74 1.49 -42.45
N GLY A 893 -10.31 0.37 -41.99
CA GLY A 893 -9.58 -0.70 -41.29
C GLY A 893 -8.50 -1.38 -42.15
N LEU A 894 -8.40 -1.04 -43.44
CA LEU A 894 -7.28 -1.45 -44.30
C LEU A 894 -5.98 -0.70 -44.02
N ALA A 895 -6.01 0.39 -43.23
CA ALA A 895 -4.83 1.19 -42.90
C ALA A 895 -3.64 0.34 -42.41
N PRO A 896 -3.72 -0.38 -41.27
CA PRO A 896 -2.57 -1.13 -40.77
C PRO A 896 -2.13 -2.25 -41.71
N PHE A 897 -3.04 -2.79 -42.54
CA PHE A 897 -2.70 -3.84 -43.49
C PHE A 897 -1.90 -3.33 -44.68
N LYS A 898 -2.10 -2.07 -45.09
CA LYS A 898 -1.19 -1.41 -46.03
C LYS A 898 0.22 -1.35 -45.46
N ALA A 899 0.36 -0.94 -44.20
CA ALA A 899 1.66 -0.89 -43.53
C ALA A 899 2.32 -2.28 -43.44
N ILE A 900 1.57 -3.32 -43.05
CA ILE A 900 2.07 -4.70 -42.98
C ILE A 900 2.53 -5.22 -44.36
N VAL A 901 1.78 -4.97 -45.42
CA VAL A 901 2.15 -5.40 -46.78
C VAL A 901 3.42 -4.69 -47.24
N GLU A 902 3.55 -3.38 -46.97
CA GLU A 902 4.78 -2.63 -47.24
C GLU A 902 5.98 -3.18 -46.44
N GLU A 903 5.77 -3.56 -45.17
CA GLU A 903 6.82 -4.18 -44.36
C GLU A 903 7.26 -5.54 -44.92
N LYS A 904 6.30 -6.39 -45.35
CA LYS A 904 6.60 -7.69 -46.00
C LYS A 904 7.34 -7.49 -47.33
N LEU A 905 6.97 -6.48 -48.12
CA LEU A 905 7.71 -6.09 -49.31
C LEU A 905 9.16 -5.73 -48.97
N TRP A 906 9.36 -4.87 -47.98
CA TRP A 906 10.69 -4.46 -47.54
C TRP A 906 11.52 -5.67 -47.06
N GLN A 907 10.93 -6.55 -46.25
CA GLN A 907 11.59 -7.78 -45.79
C GLN A 907 12.06 -8.65 -46.96
N LYS A 908 11.21 -8.85 -47.98
CA LYS A 908 11.60 -9.58 -49.20
C LYS A 908 12.72 -8.88 -49.97
N GLN A 909 12.70 -7.55 -50.05
CA GLN A 909 13.77 -6.76 -50.68
C GLN A 909 15.10 -6.84 -49.93
N GLN A 910 15.08 -7.02 -48.60
CA GLN A 910 16.28 -7.29 -47.79
C GLN A 910 16.78 -8.74 -47.92
N GLY A 911 16.10 -9.59 -48.70
CA GLY A 911 16.47 -10.99 -48.91
C GLY A 911 15.91 -11.96 -47.87
N TYR A 912 15.00 -11.52 -46.99
CA TYR A 912 14.28 -12.44 -46.11
C TYR A 912 13.25 -13.24 -46.89
N GLU A 913 13.15 -14.53 -46.57
CA GLU A 913 12.02 -15.35 -46.99
C GLU A 913 10.80 -14.99 -46.14
N ILE A 914 9.72 -14.59 -46.80
CA ILE A 914 8.47 -14.16 -46.15
C ILE A 914 7.43 -15.29 -46.16
N GLY A 915 6.66 -15.40 -45.07
CA GLY A 915 5.51 -16.30 -44.99
C GLY A 915 4.32 -15.82 -45.81
N GLU A 916 3.30 -16.66 -45.95
CA GLU A 916 2.09 -16.33 -46.71
C GLU A 916 1.35 -15.11 -46.13
N VAL A 917 0.80 -14.29 -47.02
CA VAL A 917 0.08 -13.06 -46.68
C VAL A 917 -1.32 -13.13 -47.28
N PHE A 918 -2.33 -13.26 -46.42
CA PHE A 918 -3.74 -13.29 -46.82
C PHE A 918 -4.40 -11.96 -46.48
N LEU A 919 -4.99 -11.30 -47.48
CA LEU A 919 -5.72 -10.05 -47.31
C LEU A 919 -7.20 -10.25 -47.64
N TYR A 920 -8.04 -10.15 -46.63
CA TYR A 920 -9.48 -10.10 -46.76
C TYR A 920 -9.97 -8.67 -46.56
N LEU A 921 -10.76 -8.16 -47.50
CA LEU A 921 -11.24 -6.79 -47.46
C LEU A 921 -12.72 -6.70 -47.77
N GLY A 922 -13.40 -5.79 -47.08
CA GLY A 922 -14.85 -5.63 -47.15
C GLY A 922 -15.27 -4.18 -47.37
N SER A 923 -16.11 -3.96 -48.38
CA SER A 923 -16.75 -2.65 -48.61
C SER A 923 -18.14 -2.79 -49.26
N ARG A 924 -18.81 -1.66 -49.52
CA ARG A 924 -20.14 -1.65 -50.13
C ARG A 924 -20.08 -2.03 -51.60
N HIS A 925 -19.21 -1.36 -52.35
CA HIS A 925 -19.12 -1.50 -53.80
C HIS A 925 -17.67 -1.50 -54.27
N LYS A 926 -17.36 -2.32 -55.28
CA LYS A 926 -16.02 -2.38 -55.87
C LYS A 926 -15.66 -1.08 -56.58
N ARG A 927 -16.60 -0.48 -57.30
CA ARG A 927 -16.35 0.73 -58.10
C ARG A 927 -16.01 1.94 -57.23
N GLU A 928 -16.66 2.09 -56.07
CA GLU A 928 -16.53 3.27 -55.23
C GLU A 928 -15.57 3.09 -54.05
N GLU A 929 -15.45 1.88 -53.48
CA GLU A 929 -14.71 1.63 -52.23
C GLU A 929 -13.74 0.43 -52.31
N TYR A 930 -13.19 0.12 -53.48
CA TYR A 930 -12.04 -0.79 -53.56
C TYR A 930 -10.73 -0.05 -53.23
N LEU A 931 -10.61 0.34 -51.96
CA LEU A 931 -9.52 1.18 -51.45
C LEU A 931 -8.17 0.50 -51.69
N TYR A 932 -7.28 1.18 -52.41
CA TYR A 932 -5.98 0.68 -52.87
C TYR A 932 -6.05 -0.60 -53.74
N GLY A 933 -7.18 -0.85 -54.42
CA GLY A 933 -7.39 -2.06 -55.21
C GLY A 933 -6.26 -2.40 -56.18
N GLU A 934 -5.85 -1.44 -57.01
CA GLU A 934 -4.74 -1.59 -57.96
C GLU A 934 -3.40 -1.90 -57.26
N LEU A 935 -3.18 -1.33 -56.07
CA LEU A 935 -1.98 -1.57 -55.28
C LEU A 935 -1.96 -2.99 -54.70
N TRP A 936 -3.10 -3.50 -54.22
CA TRP A 936 -3.21 -4.89 -53.76
C TRP A 936 -2.94 -5.88 -54.89
N GLU A 937 -3.52 -5.64 -56.06
CA GLU A 937 -3.32 -6.46 -57.25
C GLU A 937 -1.83 -6.48 -57.66
N ALA A 938 -1.18 -5.32 -57.68
CA ALA A 938 0.26 -5.22 -57.94
C ALA A 938 1.11 -5.99 -56.91
N TYR A 939 0.77 -5.94 -55.62
CA TYR A 939 1.48 -6.70 -54.59
C TYR A 939 1.24 -8.20 -54.67
N LYS A 940 0.07 -8.63 -55.12
CA LYS A 940 -0.20 -10.04 -55.40
C LYS A 940 0.61 -10.53 -56.59
N ASP A 941 0.68 -9.76 -57.67
CA ASP A 941 1.48 -10.10 -58.85
C ASP A 941 2.99 -10.11 -58.55
N ALA A 942 3.46 -9.24 -57.66
CA ALA A 942 4.84 -9.24 -57.14
C ALA A 942 5.13 -10.40 -56.16
N GLY A 943 4.13 -11.23 -55.84
CA GLY A 943 4.23 -12.34 -54.90
C GLY A 943 4.54 -11.89 -53.47
N ILE A 944 4.01 -10.74 -53.06
CA ILE A 944 4.00 -10.28 -51.66
C ILE A 944 2.72 -10.76 -50.99
N ILE A 945 1.57 -10.50 -51.61
CA ILE A 945 0.27 -11.01 -51.16
C ILE A 945 0.01 -12.37 -51.81
N THR A 946 -0.26 -13.39 -51.00
CA THR A 946 -0.56 -14.74 -51.46
C THR A 946 -1.99 -14.83 -51.99
N HIS A 947 -2.95 -14.24 -51.28
CA HIS A 947 -4.36 -14.29 -51.63
C HIS A 947 -5.09 -12.99 -51.26
N ILE A 948 -6.03 -12.58 -52.12
CA ILE A 948 -6.93 -11.43 -51.88
C ILE A 948 -8.38 -11.92 -51.90
N GLY A 949 -9.02 -11.89 -50.73
CA GLY A 949 -10.44 -12.20 -50.56
C GLY A 949 -11.27 -10.92 -50.46
N ALA A 950 -11.65 -10.35 -51.62
CA ALA A 950 -12.44 -9.13 -51.67
C ALA A 950 -13.96 -9.41 -51.60
N ALA A 951 -14.65 -8.75 -50.67
CA ALA A 951 -16.09 -8.83 -50.46
C ALA A 951 -16.77 -7.48 -50.67
N PHE A 952 -17.65 -7.40 -51.67
CA PHE A 952 -18.44 -6.21 -51.98
C PHE A 952 -19.91 -6.50 -51.74
N SER A 953 -20.46 -5.94 -50.66
CA SER A 953 -21.77 -6.35 -50.13
C SER A 953 -22.97 -5.84 -50.95
N ARG A 954 -22.78 -4.96 -51.94
CA ARG A 954 -23.87 -4.32 -52.69
C ARG A 954 -23.73 -4.41 -54.22
N ASP A 955 -22.73 -5.10 -54.74
CA ASP A 955 -22.52 -5.25 -56.18
C ASP A 955 -23.38 -6.36 -56.81
N GLN A 956 -24.00 -7.20 -55.97
CA GLN A 956 -24.89 -8.28 -56.37
C GLN A 956 -26.09 -8.38 -55.40
N PRO A 957 -27.19 -9.08 -55.77
CA PRO A 957 -28.40 -9.16 -54.94
C PRO A 957 -28.18 -9.77 -53.56
N GLN A 958 -27.35 -10.82 -53.48
CA GLN A 958 -26.96 -11.44 -52.22
C GLN A 958 -25.81 -10.68 -51.54
N LYS A 959 -25.89 -10.53 -50.22
CA LYS A 959 -24.79 -9.94 -49.44
C LYS A 959 -23.62 -10.91 -49.40
N ILE A 960 -22.44 -10.44 -49.80
CA ILE A 960 -21.17 -11.14 -49.64
C ILE A 960 -20.34 -10.33 -48.65
N TYR A 961 -19.94 -10.95 -47.55
CA TYR A 961 -19.11 -10.39 -46.49
C TYR A 961 -17.75 -11.08 -46.42
N ILE A 962 -16.87 -10.56 -45.56
CA ILE A 962 -15.51 -11.08 -45.44
C ILE A 962 -15.50 -12.53 -44.93
N GLN A 963 -16.37 -12.88 -43.97
CA GLN A 963 -16.47 -14.24 -43.46
C GLN A 963 -16.83 -15.25 -44.55
N ASP A 964 -17.59 -14.85 -45.58
CA ASP A 964 -17.91 -15.72 -46.71
C ASP A 964 -16.65 -16.04 -47.53
N ARG A 965 -15.80 -15.03 -47.76
CA ARG A 965 -14.50 -15.18 -48.43
C ARG A 965 -13.51 -16.00 -47.62
N ILE A 966 -13.49 -15.84 -46.29
CA ILE A 966 -12.63 -16.64 -45.41
C ILE A 966 -13.01 -18.13 -45.51
N LYS A 967 -14.32 -18.43 -45.53
CA LYS A 967 -14.84 -19.80 -45.64
C LYS A 967 -14.50 -20.49 -46.97
N GLU A 968 -14.28 -19.72 -48.04
CA GLU A 968 -13.86 -20.26 -49.34
C GLU A 968 -12.41 -20.81 -49.30
N ASN A 969 -11.59 -20.46 -48.31
CA ASN A 969 -10.16 -20.83 -48.22
C ASN A 969 -9.76 -21.49 -46.89
N LEU A 970 -10.68 -22.22 -46.25
CA LEU A 970 -10.42 -22.80 -44.93
C LEU A 970 -9.19 -23.74 -44.92
N ASP A 971 -8.93 -24.48 -45.99
CA ASP A 971 -7.77 -25.40 -46.08
C ASP A 971 -6.44 -24.65 -46.00
N GLU A 972 -6.29 -23.61 -46.82
CA GLU A 972 -5.08 -22.79 -46.85
C GLU A 972 -4.91 -22.00 -45.54
N LEU A 973 -6.00 -21.45 -45.01
CA LEU A 973 -5.98 -20.68 -43.77
C LEU A 973 -5.69 -21.55 -42.55
N LYS A 974 -6.19 -22.79 -42.51
CA LYS A 974 -5.84 -23.77 -41.47
C LYS A 974 -4.36 -24.04 -41.47
N THR A 975 -3.78 -24.31 -42.65
CA THR A 975 -2.34 -24.56 -42.79
C THR A 975 -1.53 -23.33 -42.36
N ALA A 976 -1.90 -22.14 -42.83
CA ALA A 976 -1.20 -20.90 -42.50
C ALA A 976 -1.29 -20.55 -41.01
N MET A 977 -2.48 -20.66 -40.41
CA MET A 977 -2.72 -20.28 -39.03
C MET A 977 -2.21 -21.35 -38.06
N ILE A 978 -2.56 -22.62 -38.24
CA ILE A 978 -2.26 -23.66 -37.26
C ILE A 978 -0.87 -24.27 -37.50
N ASP A 979 -0.64 -24.83 -38.70
CA ASP A 979 0.58 -25.59 -39.00
C ASP A 979 1.82 -24.66 -39.04
N ASN A 980 1.69 -23.51 -39.68
CA ASN A 980 2.75 -22.51 -39.81
C ASN A 980 2.76 -21.46 -38.69
N LYS A 981 1.94 -21.64 -37.65
CA LYS A 981 1.82 -20.73 -36.50
C LYS A 981 1.62 -19.26 -36.90
N GLY A 982 0.78 -19.00 -37.90
CA GLY A 982 0.41 -17.67 -38.36
C GLY A 982 -0.45 -16.91 -37.36
N SER A 983 -0.68 -15.63 -37.65
CA SER A 983 -1.51 -14.72 -36.83
C SER A 983 -2.64 -14.11 -37.65
N PHE A 984 -3.79 -13.90 -37.00
CA PHE A 984 -5.00 -13.31 -37.58
C PHE A 984 -5.25 -11.92 -36.99
N TYR A 985 -5.48 -10.95 -37.87
CA TYR A 985 -5.71 -9.56 -37.53
C TYR A 985 -7.07 -9.10 -38.07
N LEU A 986 -7.89 -8.48 -37.22
CA LEU A 986 -9.13 -7.81 -37.62
C LEU A 986 -9.03 -6.33 -37.29
N CYS A 987 -9.25 -5.47 -38.29
CA CYS A 987 -9.31 -4.03 -38.10
C CYS A 987 -10.55 -3.44 -38.77
N GLY A 988 -11.34 -2.67 -38.01
CA GLY A 988 -12.60 -2.11 -38.51
C GLY A 988 -13.64 -1.81 -37.42
N PRO A 989 -14.92 -1.63 -37.81
CA PRO A 989 -16.01 -1.48 -36.85
C PRO A 989 -16.24 -2.77 -36.06
N THR A 990 -16.93 -2.67 -34.93
CA THR A 990 -17.25 -3.81 -34.03
C THR A 990 -18.28 -4.82 -34.59
N TRP A 991 -19.14 -4.42 -35.52
CA TRP A 991 -20.23 -5.28 -36.01
C TRP A 991 -19.85 -6.65 -36.62
N PRO A 992 -18.68 -6.89 -37.24
CA PRO A 992 -18.35 -8.17 -37.86
C PRO A 992 -17.56 -9.07 -36.90
N VAL A 993 -17.21 -8.61 -35.70
CA VAL A 993 -16.38 -9.36 -34.75
C VAL A 993 -16.97 -10.75 -34.45
N PRO A 994 -18.28 -10.92 -34.19
CA PRO A 994 -18.85 -12.24 -33.96
C PRO A 994 -18.71 -13.18 -35.17
N ASP A 995 -19.02 -12.68 -36.37
CA ASP A 995 -18.95 -13.49 -37.60
C ASP A 995 -17.51 -13.88 -37.96
N ILE A 996 -16.55 -12.99 -37.73
CA ILE A 996 -15.12 -13.27 -37.94
C ILE A 996 -14.62 -14.25 -36.89
N THR A 997 -15.01 -14.09 -35.62
CA THR A 997 -14.66 -15.05 -34.56
C THR A 997 -15.19 -16.45 -34.91
N GLN A 998 -16.42 -16.54 -35.39
CA GLN A 998 -16.99 -17.79 -35.89
C GLN A 998 -16.17 -18.35 -37.06
N ALA A 999 -15.72 -17.51 -38.00
CA ALA A 999 -14.87 -17.98 -39.10
C ALA A 999 -13.51 -18.50 -38.61
N LEU A 1000 -12.91 -17.94 -37.55
CA LEU A 1000 -11.71 -18.51 -36.92
C LEU A 1000 -12.01 -19.85 -36.23
N GLN A 1001 -13.16 -19.96 -35.57
CA GLN A 1001 -13.61 -21.22 -34.99
C GLN A 1001 -13.82 -22.29 -36.07
N ASP A 1002 -14.33 -21.92 -37.25
CA ASP A 1002 -14.46 -22.82 -38.39
C ASP A 1002 -13.07 -23.32 -38.87
N ILE A 1003 -12.03 -22.48 -38.84
CA ILE A 1003 -10.64 -22.88 -39.14
C ILE A 1003 -10.10 -23.86 -38.07
N LEU A 1004 -10.34 -23.56 -36.79
CA LEU A 1004 -9.90 -24.41 -35.67
C LEU A 1004 -10.63 -25.77 -35.66
N ALA A 1005 -11.93 -25.76 -35.92
CA ALA A 1005 -12.76 -26.96 -36.02
C ALA A 1005 -12.28 -27.87 -37.14
N LYS A 1006 -11.88 -27.29 -38.28
CA LYS A 1006 -11.31 -28.04 -39.40
C LYS A 1006 -9.99 -28.73 -39.06
N ASP A 1007 -9.07 -28.04 -38.35
CA ASP A 1007 -7.83 -28.67 -37.86
C ASP A 1007 -8.14 -29.81 -36.88
N ALA A 1008 -9.08 -29.58 -35.95
CA ALA A 1008 -9.49 -30.58 -34.97
C ALA A 1008 -10.08 -31.83 -35.64
N GLU A 1009 -10.91 -31.65 -36.68
CA GLU A 1009 -11.46 -32.74 -37.49
C GLU A 1009 -10.36 -33.53 -38.21
N GLU A 1010 -9.42 -32.86 -38.88
CA GLU A 1010 -8.28 -33.51 -39.57
C GLU A 1010 -7.38 -34.30 -38.61
N ARG A 1011 -7.16 -33.78 -37.40
CA ARG A 1011 -6.33 -34.42 -36.37
C ARG A 1011 -7.11 -35.44 -35.51
N GLY A 1012 -8.43 -35.53 -35.69
CA GLY A 1012 -9.30 -36.43 -34.93
C GLY A 1012 -9.38 -36.10 -33.42
N ILE A 1013 -9.19 -34.83 -33.04
CA ILE A 1013 -9.23 -34.36 -31.66
C ILE A 1013 -10.49 -33.55 -31.38
N LYS A 1014 -10.95 -33.56 -30.13
CA LYS A 1014 -11.97 -32.61 -29.66
C LYS A 1014 -11.28 -31.41 -29.05
N VAL A 1015 -11.66 -30.22 -29.49
CA VAL A 1015 -11.15 -28.94 -29.01
C VAL A 1015 -12.34 -28.10 -28.55
N ASP A 1016 -12.20 -27.46 -27.40
CA ASP A 1016 -13.09 -26.38 -26.99
C ASP A 1016 -12.71 -25.13 -27.80
N LEU A 1017 -13.58 -24.74 -28.73
CA LEU A 1017 -13.30 -23.67 -29.67
C LEU A 1017 -13.30 -22.29 -29.00
N ASP A 1018 -14.08 -22.09 -27.95
CA ASP A 1018 -14.10 -20.82 -27.21
C ASP A 1018 -12.81 -20.65 -26.41
N ALA A 1019 -12.37 -21.71 -25.72
CA ALA A 1019 -11.09 -21.72 -25.01
C ALA A 1019 -9.90 -21.51 -25.96
N ALA A 1020 -9.91 -22.16 -27.13
CA ALA A 1020 -8.85 -22.01 -28.13
C ALA A 1020 -8.74 -20.58 -28.69
N ILE A 1021 -9.87 -19.86 -28.80
CA ILE A 1021 -9.85 -18.44 -29.21
C ILE A 1021 -9.20 -17.57 -28.13
N GLU A 1022 -9.49 -17.81 -26.85
CA GLU A 1022 -8.83 -17.09 -25.75
C GLU A 1022 -7.33 -17.39 -25.71
N GLU A 1023 -6.90 -18.64 -25.91
CA GLU A 1023 -5.47 -18.98 -26.04
C GLU A 1023 -4.79 -18.22 -27.19
N LEU A 1024 -5.47 -18.04 -28.34
CA LEU A 1024 -4.92 -17.26 -29.45
C LEU A 1024 -4.79 -15.76 -29.12
N LYS A 1025 -5.70 -15.21 -28.32
CA LYS A 1025 -5.60 -13.82 -27.84
C LYS A 1025 -4.44 -13.67 -26.86
N GLU A 1026 -4.33 -14.56 -25.88
CA GLU A 1026 -3.23 -14.58 -24.90
C GLU A 1026 -1.87 -14.74 -25.59
N ALA A 1027 -1.79 -15.59 -26.61
CA ALA A 1027 -0.59 -15.78 -27.42
C ALA A 1027 -0.30 -14.62 -28.40
N SER A 1028 -1.13 -13.57 -28.44
CA SER A 1028 -1.03 -12.43 -29.39
C SER A 1028 -1.06 -12.87 -30.86
N ARG A 1029 -1.84 -13.92 -31.17
CA ARG A 1029 -2.02 -14.49 -32.50
C ARG A 1029 -3.40 -14.22 -33.09
N TYR A 1030 -4.36 -13.79 -32.27
CA TYR A 1030 -5.61 -13.20 -32.72
C TYR A 1030 -5.75 -11.79 -32.14
N ILE A 1031 -5.63 -10.78 -33.01
CA ILE A 1031 -5.58 -9.37 -32.60
C ILE A 1031 -6.76 -8.62 -33.19
N LEU A 1032 -7.50 -7.94 -32.32
CA LEU A 1032 -8.67 -7.13 -32.62
C LEU A 1032 -8.34 -5.64 -32.44
N GLU A 1033 -8.43 -4.86 -33.50
CA GLU A 1033 -8.31 -3.39 -33.47
C GLU A 1033 -9.60 -2.78 -34.02
N VAL A 1034 -10.61 -2.68 -33.15
CA VAL A 1034 -11.97 -2.31 -33.53
C VAL A 1034 -12.42 -0.98 -32.94
N TYR A 1035 -13.25 -0.24 -33.69
CA TYR A 1035 -13.78 1.09 -33.33
C TYR A 1035 -15.31 1.16 -33.27
#